data_AF-A0A1Q4A805-F1
#
_entry.id   AF-A0A1Q4A805-F1
#
_cell.length_a   1.000
_cell.length_b   1.000
_cell.length_c   1.000
_cell.angle_alpha   90.00
_cell.angle_beta   90.00
_cell.angle_gamma   90.00
#
_symmetry.space_group_name_H-M   'P 1'
#
loop_
_entity.id
_entity.type
_entity.pdbx_description
1 polymer ?
#
loop_
_entity_poly.entity_id
_entity_poly.type
_entity_poly.pdbx_seq_one_letter_code
_entity_poly.pdbx_strand_id
1 'polypeptide(L)'
;MKKIAAIAALSASALGLSAGASFADYTLNILHINDWHSRIEGNNKYESTCSADEETKGECIGGAGRLVTAIAQERMKLEGQNVLLLNAGDNFQGSLFYTTYKGKVEGEFLNDIKFDAMTVGNHEFDDGETALAPFLDMIKFPVLGANVKANAQSKLGDRVKPSIVVEVGGQKIGIIGAVTNDTPELASPGPNVTIEDDVKSITAEVEKLKAQGVNKIIALTHIGYNRERDVIAKIPGIDVVVGGHSHSLLSNTDPKAEGPYPTMVDNPGGYKVPVVQAASYSKYLGELKVVFDDNGNVKEASGSPIYLDKSITPDPAVLARIKELGAPIEALKNKEVSETTQPIDGSRESCRTRECEMGNLVSDAILDRVKGQGVEIVISNGGGLRASIDKGTVTMGEVLTVLPFQNTLATFQISGKDLLAGLENGLSQIEDGAGRFPQVAGIKYSFDRSGAPNAGRVKSVEVMEGGAWVPLNPDKDYLVATNNYVRQGGDGYKVFADKAKNAYDYGPGLEQVVADYLGAHRPYTPKLDGRITEIAATVAAAPAKPAEPAKPADTTTAQAETSKPTEPAMPALPAGSGDIANTPPAVPAETTPAAPATTTTAEPAKPAETAPAATTAEPAKPAETAPATTTAEPAKPAEAAKPAEATPAAVAEPAKPAEAATGSHVVVAGDTFWDLAKQAYGDGAKWRLISGANKEFRPRRLPVGATLTIPPAN
;
A
#
# COMPACT_ATOMS: atom_id res chain seq x y z
N MET A 1 19.10 -0.19 82.16
CA MET A 1 19.69 -0.86 80.98
C MET A 1 18.65 -1.50 80.03
N LYS A 2 17.62 -2.22 80.53
CA LYS A 2 16.61 -2.87 79.65
C LYS A 2 15.74 -1.93 78.80
N LYS A 3 15.44 -0.70 79.27
CA LYS A 3 14.65 0.29 78.49
C LYS A 3 15.43 0.95 77.34
N ILE A 4 16.76 1.00 77.43
CA ILE A 4 17.63 1.61 76.40
C ILE A 4 17.85 0.62 75.24
N ALA A 5 17.96 -0.69 75.56
CA ALA A 5 18.04 -1.74 74.55
C ALA A 5 16.76 -1.89 73.70
N ALA A 6 15.58 -1.69 74.30
CA ALA A 6 14.30 -1.75 73.58
C ALA A 6 14.10 -0.55 72.62
N ILE A 7 14.57 0.64 72.99
CA ILE A 7 14.52 1.82 72.12
C ILE A 7 15.52 1.68 70.98
N ALA A 8 16.73 1.16 71.24
CA ALA A 8 17.72 0.89 70.19
C ALA A 8 17.24 -0.18 69.19
N ALA A 9 16.51 -1.21 69.65
CA ALA A 9 15.93 -2.23 68.78
C ALA A 9 14.78 -1.69 67.91
N LEU A 10 13.90 -0.81 68.45
CA LEU A 10 12.86 -0.16 67.64
C LEU A 10 13.44 0.84 66.62
N SER A 11 14.50 1.56 66.96
CA SER A 11 15.17 2.47 66.03
C SER A 11 15.91 1.73 64.91
N ALA A 12 16.48 0.56 65.19
CA ALA A 12 17.10 -0.30 64.17
C ALA A 12 16.05 -0.93 63.22
N SER A 13 14.85 -1.25 63.71
CA SER A 13 13.74 -1.71 62.87
C SER A 13 13.14 -0.58 62.01
N ALA A 14 13.12 0.66 62.51
CA ALA A 14 12.67 1.82 61.73
C ALA A 14 13.67 2.23 60.63
N LEU A 15 14.98 2.07 60.88
CA LEU A 15 16.04 2.32 59.89
C LEU A 15 16.11 1.24 58.79
N GLY A 16 15.67 0.01 59.07
CA GLY A 16 15.53 -1.06 58.08
C GLY A 16 14.31 -0.91 57.15
N LEU A 17 13.29 -0.16 57.58
CA LEU A 17 12.10 0.19 56.79
C LEU A 17 12.25 1.51 56.00
N SER A 18 13.33 2.27 56.25
CA SER A 18 13.71 3.47 55.51
C SER A 18 14.89 3.24 54.55
N ALA A 19 15.24 1.97 54.27
CA ALA A 19 15.87 1.67 52.99
C ALA A 19 14.83 2.04 51.94
N GLY A 20 14.89 3.29 51.45
CA GLY A 20 14.06 3.74 50.34
C GLY A 20 14.12 2.63 49.30
N ALA A 21 12.95 2.17 48.84
CA ALA A 21 12.91 1.21 47.76
C ALA A 21 13.91 1.70 46.72
N SER A 22 14.90 0.88 46.39
CA SER A 22 15.82 1.21 45.31
C SER A 22 14.97 1.16 44.05
N PHE A 23 14.33 2.29 43.75
CA PHE A 23 13.45 2.51 42.62
C PHE A 23 14.33 2.44 41.36
N ALA A 24 14.23 1.33 40.65
CA ALA A 24 15.05 1.06 39.47
C ALA A 24 14.26 1.41 38.22
N ASP A 25 14.88 2.17 37.31
CA ASP A 25 14.31 2.46 36.00
C ASP A 25 13.86 1.16 35.32
N TYR A 26 12.67 1.16 34.72
CA TYR A 26 12.15 0.01 34.00
C TYR A 26 12.57 0.06 32.54
N THR A 27 13.41 -0.89 32.10
CA THR A 27 13.79 -1.03 30.70
C THR A 27 12.86 -2.00 29.99
N LEU A 28 12.36 -1.61 28.81
CA LEU A 28 11.59 -2.43 27.89
C LEU A 28 12.25 -2.42 26.52
N ASN A 29 12.46 -3.60 25.94
CA ASN A 29 12.86 -3.76 24.55
C ASN A 29 11.63 -4.08 23.71
N ILE A 30 11.46 -3.39 22.59
CA ILE A 30 10.37 -3.58 21.64
C ILE A 30 11.00 -3.95 20.31
N LEU A 31 10.81 -5.20 19.92
CA LEU A 31 11.02 -5.65 18.55
C LEU A 31 9.74 -5.40 17.76
N HIS A 32 9.83 -4.91 16.52
CA HIS A 32 8.64 -4.69 15.72
C HIS A 32 8.85 -4.81 14.22
N ILE A 33 7.76 -5.12 13.53
CA ILE A 33 7.63 -5.01 12.07
C ILE A 33 6.35 -4.29 11.71
N ASN A 34 6.29 -3.81 10.48
CA ASN A 34 5.10 -3.23 9.86
C ASN A 34 5.13 -3.49 8.35
N ASP A 35 3.96 -3.46 7.71
CA ASP A 35 3.83 -3.46 6.25
C ASP A 35 4.54 -4.66 5.59
N TRP A 36 4.29 -5.86 6.13
CA TRP A 36 4.94 -7.06 5.62
C TRP A 36 4.45 -7.43 4.22
N HIS A 37 3.18 -7.13 3.88
CA HIS A 37 2.57 -7.32 2.57
C HIS A 37 2.91 -8.65 1.90
N SER A 38 2.63 -9.74 2.61
CA SER A 38 2.78 -11.10 2.08
C SER A 38 4.16 -11.37 1.46
N ARG A 39 5.21 -10.66 1.90
CA ARG A 39 6.61 -10.92 1.49
C ARG A 39 7.14 -12.13 2.25
N ILE A 40 6.49 -13.26 1.98
CA ILE A 40 6.81 -14.59 2.49
C ILE A 40 8.20 -15.00 1.98
N GLU A 41 8.40 -14.84 0.68
CA GLU A 41 9.70 -14.99 0.02
C GLU A 41 10.58 -13.76 0.26
N GLY A 42 11.90 -13.94 0.12
CA GLY A 42 12.83 -12.82 0.15
C GLY A 42 12.58 -11.87 -1.03
N ASN A 43 12.95 -10.61 -0.86
CA ASN A 43 12.86 -9.57 -1.88
C ASN A 43 14.23 -9.30 -2.49
N ASN A 44 14.28 -8.80 -3.72
CA ASN A 44 15.49 -8.20 -4.29
C ASN A 44 15.49 -6.67 -4.11
N LYS A 45 16.52 -6.00 -4.63
CA LYS A 45 16.65 -4.53 -4.56
C LYS A 45 15.55 -3.72 -5.26
N TYR A 46 14.69 -4.39 -6.03
CA TYR A 46 13.54 -3.78 -6.69
C TYR A 46 12.22 -4.09 -5.97
N GLU A 47 12.30 -4.70 -4.77
CA GLU A 47 11.14 -5.07 -3.95
C GLU A 47 10.23 -6.11 -4.63
N SER A 48 10.80 -6.88 -5.56
CA SER A 48 10.17 -8.05 -6.17
C SER A 48 10.66 -9.34 -5.51
N THR A 49 9.91 -10.44 -5.67
CA THR A 49 10.33 -11.77 -5.24
C THR A 49 11.74 -12.06 -5.74
N CYS A 50 12.62 -12.41 -4.80
CA CYS A 50 14.01 -12.71 -5.08
C CYS A 50 14.16 -14.10 -5.71
N SER A 51 14.94 -14.18 -6.78
CA SER A 51 15.27 -15.46 -7.43
C SER A 51 16.32 -16.25 -6.65
N ALA A 52 16.39 -17.56 -6.93
CA ALA A 52 17.45 -18.42 -6.38
C ALA A 52 18.86 -17.96 -6.79
N ASP A 53 19.01 -17.39 -7.98
CA ASP A 53 20.28 -16.85 -8.47
C ASP A 53 20.70 -15.59 -7.70
N GLU A 54 19.75 -14.68 -7.40
CA GLU A 54 19.98 -13.51 -6.56
C GLU A 54 20.30 -13.93 -5.11
N GLU A 55 19.64 -14.96 -4.60
CA GLU A 55 19.93 -15.52 -3.26
C GLU A 55 21.35 -16.06 -3.19
N THR A 56 21.79 -16.79 -4.22
CA THR A 56 23.17 -17.30 -4.34
C THR A 56 24.21 -16.17 -4.39
N LYS A 57 23.85 -15.02 -4.98
CA LYS A 57 24.71 -13.82 -5.02
C LYS A 57 24.65 -13.01 -3.71
N GLY A 58 23.78 -13.37 -2.77
CA GLY A 58 23.54 -12.63 -1.54
C GLY A 58 22.86 -11.27 -1.78
N GLU A 59 22.02 -11.19 -2.80
CA GLU A 59 21.30 -9.97 -3.21
C GLU A 59 19.88 -9.91 -2.61
N CYS A 60 19.41 -11.00 -1.98
CA CYS A 60 18.10 -11.06 -1.36
C CYS A 60 18.06 -10.46 0.05
N ILE A 61 16.91 -9.91 0.41
CA ILE A 61 16.63 -9.27 1.69
C ILE A 61 15.26 -9.66 2.23
N GLY A 62 15.10 -9.70 3.55
CA GLY A 62 13.84 -10.03 4.21
C GLY A 62 13.32 -11.43 3.88
N GLY A 63 12.00 -11.57 3.84
CA GLY A 63 11.30 -12.84 3.74
C GLY A 63 11.06 -13.48 5.12
N ALA A 64 10.06 -14.37 5.22
CA ALA A 64 9.73 -15.05 6.46
C ALA A 64 10.95 -15.79 7.06
N GLY A 65 11.77 -16.40 6.20
CA GLY A 65 12.93 -17.17 6.63
C GLY A 65 13.98 -16.34 7.36
N ARG A 66 14.36 -15.17 6.82
CA ARG A 66 15.31 -14.26 7.51
C ARG A 66 14.68 -13.61 8.72
N LEU A 67 13.41 -13.24 8.63
CA LEU A 67 12.69 -12.60 9.73
C LEU A 67 12.59 -13.50 10.97
N VAL A 68 12.22 -14.78 10.78
CA VAL A 68 12.20 -15.78 11.86
C VAL A 68 13.56 -15.92 12.50
N THR A 69 14.63 -16.07 11.71
CA THR A 69 16.01 -16.14 12.23
C THR A 69 16.39 -14.89 13.01
N ALA A 70 16.15 -13.70 12.45
CA ALA A 70 16.51 -12.43 13.07
C ALA A 70 15.83 -12.25 14.42
N ILE A 71 14.52 -12.49 14.49
CA ILE A 71 13.75 -12.39 15.73
C ILE A 71 14.24 -13.40 16.77
N ALA A 72 14.55 -14.63 16.35
CA ALA A 72 15.11 -15.64 17.26
C ALA A 72 16.48 -15.21 17.82
N GLN A 73 17.36 -14.65 16.98
CA GLN A 73 18.66 -14.14 17.38
C GLN A 73 18.53 -12.96 18.35
N GLU A 74 17.67 -11.97 18.07
CA GLU A 74 17.47 -10.83 18.98
C GLU A 74 16.85 -11.26 20.30
N ARG A 75 15.87 -12.19 20.29
CA ARG A 75 15.32 -12.76 21.53
C ARG A 75 16.38 -13.46 22.38
N MET A 76 17.34 -14.16 21.77
CA MET A 76 18.46 -14.76 22.50
C MET A 76 19.39 -13.71 23.10
N LYS A 77 19.70 -12.62 22.38
CA LYS A 77 20.52 -11.52 22.91
C LYS A 77 19.84 -10.78 24.08
N LEU A 78 18.51 -10.74 24.06
CA LEU A 78 17.68 -10.09 25.07
C LEU A 78 17.20 -11.05 26.17
N GLU A 79 17.77 -12.26 26.27
CA GLU A 79 17.41 -13.23 27.30
C GLU A 79 17.58 -12.64 28.71
N GLY A 80 16.58 -12.84 29.56
CA GLY A 80 16.54 -12.26 30.91
C GLY A 80 16.14 -10.78 30.98
N GLN A 81 15.86 -10.14 29.84
CA GLN A 81 15.35 -8.77 29.77
C GLN A 81 13.85 -8.74 29.48
N ASN A 82 13.25 -7.56 29.60
CA ASN A 82 11.85 -7.32 29.24
C ASN A 82 11.75 -7.08 27.74
N VAL A 83 10.99 -7.91 27.03
CA VAL A 83 10.86 -7.84 25.57
C VAL A 83 9.39 -7.93 25.17
N LEU A 84 8.98 -7.10 24.22
CA LEU A 84 7.75 -7.24 23.44
C LEU A 84 8.10 -7.35 21.96
N LEU A 85 7.34 -8.16 21.23
CA LEU A 85 7.40 -8.28 19.79
C LEU A 85 6.04 -7.87 19.19
N LEU A 86 6.02 -6.76 18.44
CA LEU A 86 4.80 -6.13 17.96
C LEU A 86 4.73 -6.12 16.42
N ASN A 87 3.52 -6.19 15.87
CA ASN A 87 3.26 -6.11 14.43
C ASN A 87 2.29 -4.95 14.14
N ALA A 88 2.73 -3.95 13.40
CA ALA A 88 1.94 -2.74 13.16
C ALA A 88 1.01 -2.83 11.93
N GLY A 89 0.61 -4.02 11.49
CA GLY A 89 -0.42 -4.21 10.45
C GLY A 89 0.11 -4.32 9.02
N ASP A 90 -0.81 -4.51 8.07
CA ASP A 90 -0.58 -4.76 6.64
C ASP A 90 0.31 -5.98 6.37
N ASN A 91 -0.15 -7.13 6.83
CA ASN A 91 0.42 -8.43 6.48
C ASN A 91 -0.20 -8.97 5.19
N PHE A 92 -1.42 -8.52 4.86
CA PHE A 92 -2.13 -8.88 3.64
C PHE A 92 -1.64 -8.13 2.40
N GLN A 93 -2.06 -8.65 1.23
CA GLN A 93 -1.74 -8.12 -0.10
C GLN A 93 -0.25 -8.17 -0.45
N GLY A 94 0.11 -7.99 -1.72
CA GLY A 94 1.50 -7.72 -2.14
C GLY A 94 2.28 -8.90 -2.70
N SER A 95 1.72 -10.11 -2.68
CA SER A 95 2.30 -11.26 -3.39
C SER A 95 1.24 -12.28 -3.82
N LEU A 96 1.65 -13.22 -4.67
CA LEU A 96 0.79 -14.34 -5.05
C LEU A 96 0.43 -15.25 -3.89
N PHE A 97 1.20 -15.26 -2.79
CA PHE A 97 0.83 -16.01 -1.59
C PHE A 97 -0.49 -15.50 -1.04
N TYR A 98 -0.66 -14.19 -0.89
CA TYR A 98 -1.93 -13.63 -0.45
C TYR A 98 -3.06 -13.92 -1.45
N THR A 99 -2.82 -13.71 -2.75
CA THR A 99 -3.82 -14.01 -3.80
C THR A 99 -4.31 -15.46 -3.75
N THR A 100 -3.42 -16.38 -3.41
CA THR A 100 -3.69 -17.83 -3.35
C THR A 100 -4.34 -18.26 -2.04
N TYR A 101 -3.80 -17.81 -0.92
CA TYR A 101 -4.08 -18.35 0.40
C TYR A 101 -4.93 -17.44 1.27
N LYS A 102 -5.12 -16.18 0.86
CA LYS A 102 -6.04 -15.21 1.48
C LYS A 102 -5.82 -15.07 2.99
N GLY A 103 -4.57 -14.83 3.39
CA GLY A 103 -4.17 -14.62 4.79
C GLY A 103 -3.75 -15.87 5.54
N LYS A 104 -4.05 -17.09 5.03
CA LYS A 104 -3.76 -18.34 5.76
C LYS A 104 -2.27 -18.59 5.94
N VAL A 105 -1.47 -18.31 4.90
CA VAL A 105 -0.02 -18.55 4.94
C VAL A 105 0.68 -17.47 5.76
N GLU A 106 0.22 -16.23 5.64
CA GLU A 106 0.63 -15.13 6.49
C GLU A 106 0.39 -15.50 7.96
N GLY A 107 -0.81 -15.97 8.28
CA GLY A 107 -1.16 -16.40 9.64
C GLY A 107 -0.33 -17.57 10.16
N GLU A 108 0.04 -18.53 9.29
CA GLU A 108 0.93 -19.64 9.64
C GLU A 108 2.30 -19.11 10.12
N PHE A 109 2.98 -18.29 9.30
CA PHE A 109 4.30 -17.76 9.65
C PHE A 109 4.27 -16.75 10.80
N LEU A 110 3.24 -15.91 10.89
CA LEU A 110 3.08 -14.98 12.01
C LEU A 110 2.92 -15.73 13.34
N ASN A 111 2.21 -16.86 13.35
CA ASN A 111 2.07 -17.72 14.52
C ASN A 111 3.41 -18.35 14.94
N ASP A 112 4.26 -18.73 13.98
CA ASP A 112 5.59 -19.29 14.24
C ASP A 112 6.53 -18.24 14.85
N ILE A 113 6.39 -16.97 14.43
CA ILE A 113 7.15 -15.84 14.96
C ILE A 113 6.73 -15.50 16.41
N LYS A 114 5.48 -15.78 16.81
CA LYS A 114 4.93 -15.56 18.16
C LYS A 114 4.93 -14.09 18.59
N PHE A 115 4.18 -13.24 17.90
CA PHE A 115 3.96 -11.85 18.30
C PHE A 115 3.19 -11.74 19.63
N ASP A 116 3.44 -10.68 20.39
CA ASP A 116 2.69 -10.35 21.60
C ASP A 116 1.38 -9.60 21.28
N ALA A 117 1.39 -8.82 20.21
CA ALA A 117 0.20 -8.18 19.65
C ALA A 117 0.42 -7.75 18.19
N MET A 118 -0.69 -7.65 17.46
CA MET A 118 -0.78 -7.03 16.14
C MET A 118 -1.88 -5.98 16.13
N THR A 119 -1.73 -4.87 15.40
CA THR A 119 -2.89 -4.05 14.98
C THR A 119 -3.29 -4.42 13.56
N VAL A 120 -4.57 -4.27 13.21
CA VAL A 120 -4.97 -4.33 11.80
C VAL A 120 -4.46 -3.10 11.06
N GLY A 121 -4.02 -3.31 9.82
CA GLY A 121 -3.82 -2.30 8.79
C GLY A 121 -5.00 -2.23 7.82
N ASN A 122 -4.90 -1.37 6.80
CA ASN A 122 -5.96 -1.24 5.81
C ASN A 122 -6.08 -2.49 4.93
N HIS A 123 -4.98 -3.14 4.56
CA HIS A 123 -5.02 -4.32 3.67
C HIS A 123 -5.59 -5.56 4.33
N GLU A 124 -5.66 -5.61 5.66
CA GLU A 124 -6.43 -6.64 6.35
C GLU A 124 -7.92 -6.63 5.94
N PHE A 125 -8.42 -5.51 5.41
CA PHE A 125 -9.78 -5.33 4.92
C PHE A 125 -9.94 -5.41 3.40
N ASP A 126 -8.90 -5.75 2.61
CA ASP A 126 -8.98 -5.80 1.13
C ASP A 126 -10.10 -6.72 0.63
N ASP A 127 -10.15 -7.94 1.16
CA ASP A 127 -11.19 -8.94 0.91
C ASP A 127 -12.31 -8.91 1.98
N GLY A 128 -12.38 -7.81 2.73
CA GLY A 128 -13.30 -7.58 3.84
C GLY A 128 -13.32 -8.72 4.87
N GLU A 129 -14.48 -8.97 5.45
CA GLU A 129 -14.66 -10.00 6.47
C GLU A 129 -14.48 -11.43 5.94
N THR A 130 -14.41 -11.63 4.62
CA THR A 130 -14.25 -12.96 4.00
C THR A 130 -12.86 -13.52 4.20
N ALA A 131 -11.82 -12.68 4.15
CA ALA A 131 -10.45 -13.08 4.48
C ALA A 131 -10.09 -12.80 5.93
N LEU A 132 -10.53 -11.65 6.47
CA LEU A 132 -10.14 -11.23 7.82
C LEU A 132 -10.67 -12.16 8.91
N ALA A 133 -11.95 -12.56 8.87
CA ALA A 133 -12.49 -13.41 9.94
C ALA A 133 -11.79 -14.78 10.04
N PRO A 134 -11.56 -15.54 8.94
CA PRO A 134 -10.78 -16.77 9.01
C PRO A 134 -9.33 -16.59 9.48
N PHE A 135 -8.70 -15.46 9.13
CA PHE A 135 -7.37 -15.13 9.63
C PHE A 135 -7.37 -14.92 11.15
N LEU A 136 -8.33 -14.15 11.66
CA LEU A 136 -8.51 -13.93 13.09
C LEU A 136 -8.82 -15.23 13.86
N ASP A 137 -9.47 -16.21 13.22
CA ASP A 137 -9.72 -17.53 13.83
C ASP A 137 -8.45 -18.40 13.91
N MET A 138 -7.43 -18.08 13.09
CA MET A 138 -6.16 -18.82 13.02
C MET A 138 -5.05 -18.22 13.88
N ILE A 139 -4.98 -16.89 13.98
CA ILE A 139 -3.93 -16.19 14.71
C ILE A 139 -4.02 -16.50 16.22
N LYS A 140 -2.87 -16.77 16.84
CA LYS A 140 -2.73 -17.22 18.24
C LYS A 140 -2.37 -16.09 19.21
N PHE A 141 -2.31 -14.86 18.74
CA PHE A 141 -2.00 -13.67 19.53
C PHE A 141 -3.08 -12.58 19.34
N PRO A 142 -3.20 -11.62 20.26
CA PRO A 142 -4.23 -10.58 20.15
C PRO A 142 -4.06 -9.69 18.91
N VAL A 143 -5.18 -9.42 18.24
CA VAL A 143 -5.29 -8.43 17.16
C VAL A 143 -6.08 -7.22 17.65
N LEU A 144 -5.58 -6.02 17.37
CA LEU A 144 -6.02 -4.78 17.97
C LEU A 144 -6.58 -3.78 16.93
N GLY A 145 -7.48 -2.90 17.38
CA GLY A 145 -8.10 -1.86 16.56
C GLY A 145 -9.17 -1.08 17.34
N ALA A 146 -8.77 -0.09 18.14
CA ALA A 146 -9.66 0.72 18.97
C ALA A 146 -10.76 1.43 18.18
N ASN A 147 -10.41 1.88 16.98
CA ASN A 147 -11.32 2.54 16.06
C ASN A 147 -12.01 1.60 15.07
N VAL A 148 -11.88 0.28 15.23
CA VAL A 148 -12.62 -0.70 14.42
C VAL A 148 -13.88 -1.12 15.17
N LYS A 149 -15.05 -0.78 14.63
CA LYS A 149 -16.35 -1.12 15.23
C LYS A 149 -17.12 -2.10 14.36
N ALA A 150 -17.13 -3.36 14.79
CA ALA A 150 -17.97 -4.42 14.26
C ALA A 150 -19.40 -4.29 14.82
N ASN A 151 -20.41 -4.26 13.95
CA ASN A 151 -21.81 -4.34 14.36
C ASN A 151 -22.24 -5.80 14.64
N ALA A 152 -23.49 -6.02 15.03
CA ALA A 152 -24.00 -7.36 15.36
C ALA A 152 -24.04 -8.34 14.18
N GLN A 153 -23.99 -7.85 12.94
CA GLN A 153 -23.98 -8.65 11.71
C GLN A 153 -22.55 -8.98 11.25
N SER A 154 -21.54 -8.33 11.84
CA SER A 154 -20.14 -8.56 11.51
C SER A 154 -19.69 -9.97 11.91
N LYS A 155 -18.94 -10.60 11.01
CA LYS A 155 -18.18 -11.82 11.24
C LYS A 155 -16.87 -11.58 11.98
N LEU A 156 -16.52 -10.36 12.41
CA LEU A 156 -15.34 -10.11 13.25
C LEU A 156 -15.64 -10.31 14.74
N GLY A 157 -16.86 -10.01 15.20
CA GLY A 157 -17.23 -10.12 16.61
C GLY A 157 -16.28 -9.31 17.51
N ASP A 158 -15.76 -9.95 18.56
CA ASP A 158 -14.83 -9.36 19.54
C ASP A 158 -13.35 -9.73 19.32
N ARG A 159 -13.02 -10.37 18.18
CA ARG A 159 -11.66 -10.82 17.86
C ARG A 159 -10.68 -9.67 17.61
N VAL A 160 -11.17 -8.51 17.16
CA VAL A 160 -10.39 -7.26 17.09
C VAL A 160 -10.67 -6.45 18.36
N LYS A 161 -9.71 -6.41 19.27
CA LYS A 161 -9.86 -5.75 20.57
C LYS A 161 -9.38 -4.30 20.51
N PRO A 162 -9.95 -3.37 21.28
CA PRO A 162 -9.44 -2.00 21.27
C PRO A 162 -8.03 -1.89 21.86
N SER A 163 -7.79 -2.62 22.96
CA SER A 163 -6.51 -2.70 23.63
C SER A 163 -6.35 -4.04 24.37
N ILE A 164 -5.12 -4.27 24.85
CA ILE A 164 -4.80 -5.29 25.84
C ILE A 164 -3.90 -4.71 26.94
N VAL A 165 -3.80 -5.43 28.06
CA VAL A 165 -2.77 -5.22 29.09
C VAL A 165 -1.92 -6.46 29.16
N VAL A 166 -0.60 -6.29 29.05
CA VAL A 166 0.39 -7.36 29.20
C VAL A 166 1.25 -7.10 30.44
N GLU A 167 1.66 -8.16 31.13
CA GLU A 167 2.58 -8.06 32.26
C GLU A 167 3.98 -8.50 31.82
N VAL A 168 4.96 -7.59 31.89
CA VAL A 168 6.34 -7.83 31.49
C VAL A 168 7.27 -7.34 32.59
N GLY A 169 8.08 -8.22 33.18
CA GLY A 169 8.98 -7.84 34.28
C GLY A 169 8.24 -7.31 35.52
N GLY A 170 7.02 -7.79 35.78
CA GLY A 170 6.18 -7.33 36.90
C GLY A 170 5.53 -5.95 36.71
N GLN A 171 5.63 -5.36 35.52
CA GLN A 171 4.97 -4.10 35.15
C GLN A 171 3.82 -4.34 34.19
N LYS A 172 2.74 -3.56 34.32
CA LYS A 172 1.61 -3.57 33.39
C LYS A 172 1.86 -2.61 32.24
N ILE A 173 1.76 -3.10 31.01
CA ILE A 173 1.88 -2.31 29.79
C ILE A 173 0.57 -2.41 29.02
N GLY A 174 -0.03 -1.25 28.73
CA GLY A 174 -1.21 -1.15 27.87
C GLY A 174 -0.78 -1.06 26.41
N ILE A 175 -1.47 -1.76 25.52
CA ILE A 175 -1.23 -1.69 24.07
C ILE A 175 -2.55 -1.39 23.39
N ILE A 176 -2.64 -0.26 22.69
CA ILE A 176 -3.84 0.19 21.98
C ILE A 176 -3.60 0.04 20.48
N GLY A 177 -4.52 -0.64 19.78
CA GLY A 177 -4.49 -0.74 18.32
C GLY A 177 -5.23 0.40 17.64
N ALA A 178 -4.85 0.78 16.42
CA ALA A 178 -5.69 1.61 15.56
C ALA A 178 -5.25 1.51 14.10
N VAL A 179 -6.18 1.77 13.18
CA VAL A 179 -5.97 1.75 11.72
C VAL A 179 -6.35 3.10 11.11
N THR A 180 -5.74 3.46 9.97
CA THR A 180 -6.01 4.72 9.27
C THR A 180 -7.49 4.96 9.01
N ASN A 181 -7.92 6.21 9.20
CA ASN A 181 -9.30 6.63 8.92
C ASN A 181 -9.69 6.47 7.45
N ASP A 182 -8.72 6.41 6.55
CA ASP A 182 -8.92 6.31 5.10
C ASP A 182 -9.20 4.85 4.65
N THR A 183 -9.22 3.88 5.57
CA THR A 183 -9.45 2.46 5.25
C THR A 183 -10.70 2.20 4.37
N PRO A 184 -11.86 2.87 4.57
CA PRO A 184 -13.01 2.71 3.68
C PRO A 184 -12.78 3.13 2.23
N GLU A 185 -11.86 4.05 1.98
CA GLU A 185 -11.45 4.50 0.65
C GLU A 185 -10.35 3.63 0.04
N LEU A 186 -9.46 3.10 0.89
CA LEU A 186 -8.27 2.35 0.49
C LEU A 186 -8.55 0.84 0.31
N ALA A 187 -9.49 0.29 1.07
CA ALA A 187 -9.79 -1.14 1.14
C ALA A 187 -11.32 -1.40 1.16
N SER A 188 -11.74 -2.61 1.56
CA SER A 188 -13.13 -3.05 1.51
C SER A 188 -13.67 -3.55 2.87
N PRO A 189 -13.66 -2.73 3.94
CA PRO A 189 -14.14 -3.17 5.27
C PRO A 189 -15.60 -3.64 5.27
N GLY A 190 -16.39 -3.21 4.29
CA GLY A 190 -17.79 -3.62 4.11
C GLY A 190 -18.76 -2.89 5.03
N PRO A 191 -20.07 -3.18 4.92
CA PRO A 191 -21.11 -2.40 5.61
C PRO A 191 -21.23 -2.71 7.11
N ASN A 192 -20.59 -3.78 7.60
CA ASN A 192 -20.72 -4.23 8.98
C ASN A 192 -19.60 -3.75 9.91
N VAL A 193 -18.56 -3.15 9.33
CA VAL A 193 -17.39 -2.65 10.05
C VAL A 193 -17.28 -1.16 9.79
N THR A 194 -17.32 -0.37 10.86
CA THR A 194 -17.10 1.08 10.81
C THR A 194 -15.71 1.41 11.32
N ILE A 195 -14.99 2.25 10.59
CA ILE A 195 -13.71 2.82 11.03
C ILE A 195 -13.97 4.20 11.62
N GLU A 196 -13.91 4.29 12.95
CA GLU A 196 -14.13 5.52 13.70
C GLU A 196 -12.87 6.41 13.73
N ASP A 197 -13.03 7.65 14.20
CA ASP A 197 -11.91 8.59 14.42
C ASP A 197 -10.85 7.96 15.34
N ASP A 198 -9.61 7.91 14.85
CA ASP A 198 -8.48 7.27 15.54
C ASP A 198 -8.13 7.99 16.86
N VAL A 199 -8.02 9.32 16.86
CA VAL A 199 -7.67 10.14 18.02
C VAL A 199 -8.69 9.96 19.13
N LYS A 200 -9.98 10.07 18.82
CA LYS A 200 -11.07 9.90 19.79
C LYS A 200 -11.05 8.49 20.39
N SER A 201 -10.86 7.47 19.56
CA SER A 201 -10.88 6.07 19.98
C SER A 201 -9.67 5.72 20.85
N ILE A 202 -8.47 6.14 20.45
CA ILE A 202 -7.24 5.96 21.21
C ILE A 202 -7.34 6.71 22.55
N THR A 203 -7.77 7.98 22.54
CA THR A 203 -7.92 8.78 23.77
C THR A 203 -8.86 8.11 24.77
N ALA A 204 -10.00 7.59 24.31
CA ALA A 204 -10.95 6.90 25.18
C ALA A 204 -10.34 5.63 25.81
N GLU A 205 -9.56 4.88 25.03
CA GLU A 205 -8.93 3.65 25.52
C GLU A 205 -7.73 3.93 26.45
N VAL A 206 -6.99 5.03 26.24
CA VAL A 206 -5.97 5.53 27.19
C VAL A 206 -6.58 5.76 28.56
N GLU A 207 -7.70 6.48 28.63
CA GLU A 207 -8.36 6.78 29.91
C GLU A 207 -8.85 5.51 30.61
N LYS A 208 -9.36 4.54 29.85
CA LYS A 208 -9.76 3.23 30.37
C LYS A 208 -8.58 2.42 30.91
N LEU A 209 -7.42 2.47 30.27
CA LEU A 209 -6.21 1.78 30.74
C LEU A 209 -5.64 2.45 31.99
N LYS A 210 -5.58 3.79 32.03
CA LYS A 210 -5.17 4.54 33.23
C LYS A 210 -6.06 4.26 34.43
N ALA A 211 -7.38 4.16 34.22
CA ALA A 211 -8.33 3.79 35.27
C ALA A 211 -8.07 2.38 35.85
N GLN A 212 -7.37 1.50 35.11
CA GLN A 212 -6.93 0.18 35.58
C GLN A 212 -5.55 0.20 36.26
N GLY A 213 -4.97 1.39 36.45
CA GLY A 213 -3.64 1.57 37.04
C GLY A 213 -2.49 1.31 36.07
N VAL A 214 -2.74 1.30 34.76
CA VAL A 214 -1.68 1.21 33.75
C VAL A 214 -1.08 2.60 33.52
N ASN A 215 0.25 2.71 33.63
CA ASN A 215 0.98 3.97 33.45
C ASN A 215 2.04 3.92 32.33
N LYS A 216 2.05 2.84 31.54
CA LYS A 216 2.90 2.68 30.35
C LYS A 216 2.01 2.22 29.21
N ILE A 217 1.80 3.06 28.21
CA ILE A 217 0.85 2.81 27.13
C ILE A 217 1.54 2.98 25.77
N ILE A 218 1.48 1.91 24.98
CA ILE A 218 1.98 1.84 23.61
C ILE A 218 0.79 2.00 22.67
N ALA A 219 0.86 2.96 21.75
CA ALA A 219 0.01 3.00 20.58
C ALA A 219 0.66 2.15 19.47
N LEU A 220 0.07 0.99 19.17
CA LEU A 220 0.45 0.13 18.05
C LEU A 220 -0.49 0.45 16.89
N THR A 221 -0.05 1.26 15.93
CA THR A 221 -0.95 1.86 14.94
C THR A 221 -0.54 1.59 13.51
N HIS A 222 -1.51 1.62 12.61
CA HIS A 222 -1.33 1.55 11.18
C HIS A 222 -1.92 2.79 10.51
N ILE A 223 -1.32 3.96 10.78
CA ILE A 223 -1.91 5.27 10.48
C ILE A 223 -0.98 6.17 9.66
N GLY A 224 0.33 5.87 9.62
CA GLY A 224 1.31 6.59 8.83
C GLY A 224 2.14 7.56 9.67
N TYR A 225 3.45 7.55 9.43
CA TYR A 225 4.47 8.18 10.26
C TYR A 225 4.20 9.65 10.57
N ASN A 226 3.75 10.44 9.60
CA ASN A 226 3.46 11.86 9.82
C ASN A 226 2.31 12.07 10.80
N ARG A 227 1.21 11.30 10.68
CA ARG A 227 0.06 11.42 11.58
C ARG A 227 0.37 10.84 12.95
N GLU A 228 1.15 9.76 13.00
CA GLU A 228 1.68 9.18 14.22
C GLU A 228 2.53 10.18 15.01
N ARG A 229 3.47 10.87 14.34
CA ARG A 229 4.31 11.92 14.91
C ARG A 229 3.51 13.15 15.32
N ASP A 230 2.67 13.66 14.43
CA ASP A 230 2.11 15.01 14.59
C ASP A 230 0.82 15.02 15.40
N VAL A 231 0.15 13.87 15.54
CA VAL A 231 -1.17 13.74 16.17
C VAL A 231 -1.16 12.66 17.27
N ILE A 232 -0.85 11.40 16.95
CA ILE A 232 -1.00 10.28 17.90
C ILE A 232 -0.03 10.39 19.08
N ALA A 233 1.23 10.69 18.81
CA ALA A 233 2.25 10.89 19.84
C ALA A 233 1.97 12.07 20.77
N LYS A 234 1.01 12.95 20.43
CA LYS A 234 0.58 14.09 21.24
C LYS A 234 -0.68 13.82 22.05
N ILE A 235 -1.24 12.60 21.98
CA ILE A 235 -2.36 12.19 22.84
C ILE A 235 -1.82 12.03 24.28
N PRO A 236 -2.39 12.74 25.28
CA PRO A 236 -1.92 12.64 26.65
C PRO A 236 -2.07 11.23 27.22
N GLY A 237 -0.98 10.65 27.71
CA GLY A 237 -0.91 9.29 28.25
C GLY A 237 -0.44 8.21 27.27
N ILE A 238 -0.18 8.54 26.01
CA ILE A 238 0.61 7.68 25.14
C ILE A 238 2.09 7.90 25.48
N ASP A 239 2.83 6.82 25.64
CA ASP A 239 4.25 6.86 26.00
C ASP A 239 5.16 6.38 24.88
N VAL A 240 4.69 5.50 23.99
CA VAL A 240 5.42 5.00 22.82
C VAL A 240 4.46 4.86 21.65
N VAL A 241 4.90 5.18 20.44
CA VAL A 241 4.17 4.87 19.20
C VAL A 241 4.99 3.91 18.33
N VAL A 242 4.41 2.76 18.00
CA VAL A 242 4.94 1.79 17.05
C VAL A 242 3.99 1.75 15.85
N GLY A 243 4.48 2.20 14.71
CA GLY A 243 3.66 2.56 13.56
C GLY A 243 3.85 1.71 12.30
N GLY A 244 3.03 2.00 11.28
CA GLY A 244 3.10 1.42 9.94
C GLY A 244 2.43 2.31 8.88
N HIS A 245 1.98 1.73 7.76
CA HIS A 245 1.21 2.36 6.67
C HIS A 245 2.03 3.17 5.67
N SER A 246 2.92 4.05 6.15
CA SER A 246 3.71 4.94 5.26
C SER A 246 5.04 4.34 4.80
N HIS A 247 5.32 3.09 5.19
CA HIS A 247 6.55 2.36 4.85
C HIS A 247 7.82 3.11 5.26
N SER A 248 7.75 3.95 6.30
CA SER A 248 8.80 4.91 6.57
C SER A 248 10.04 4.22 7.13
N LEU A 249 11.18 4.39 6.45
CA LEU A 249 12.47 4.04 7.01
C LEU A 249 12.91 5.17 7.95
N LEU A 250 13.04 4.85 9.23
CA LEU A 250 13.65 5.73 10.22
C LEU A 250 15.04 5.22 10.56
N SER A 251 16.05 6.10 10.55
CA SER A 251 17.43 5.73 10.83
C SER A 251 18.22 6.96 11.26
N ASN A 252 19.20 6.75 12.14
CA ASN A 252 20.17 7.78 12.52
C ASN A 252 21.41 7.80 11.61
N THR A 253 21.54 6.83 10.70
CA THR A 253 22.75 6.62 9.88
C THR A 253 22.48 6.62 8.37
N ASP A 254 21.24 6.34 7.93
CA ASP A 254 20.89 6.40 6.51
C ASP A 254 20.43 7.82 6.13
N PRO A 255 21.14 8.53 5.23
CA PRO A 255 20.76 9.86 4.78
C PRO A 255 19.45 9.90 3.98
N LYS A 256 18.93 8.75 3.53
CA LYS A 256 17.64 8.63 2.83
C LYS A 256 16.48 8.35 3.78
N ALA A 257 16.73 8.14 5.07
CA ALA A 257 15.68 7.94 6.04
C ALA A 257 14.78 9.17 6.18
N GLU A 258 13.49 8.95 6.40
CA GLU A 258 12.49 10.01 6.56
C GLU A 258 12.59 10.72 7.92
N GLY A 259 13.27 10.11 8.88
CA GLY A 259 13.52 10.68 10.20
C GLY A 259 14.45 9.83 11.05
N PRO A 260 14.85 10.34 12.24
CA PRO A 260 15.66 9.59 13.18
C PRO A 260 14.90 8.41 13.80
N TYR A 261 15.63 7.42 14.29
CA TYR A 261 15.06 6.28 15.02
C TYR A 261 15.55 6.27 16.49
N PRO A 262 14.65 6.33 17.48
CA PRO A 262 13.26 6.77 17.35
C PRO A 262 13.18 8.27 17.03
N THR A 263 12.06 8.71 16.45
CA THR A 263 11.74 10.14 16.39
C THR A 263 11.12 10.57 17.71
N MET A 264 11.80 11.42 18.46
CA MET A 264 11.33 11.91 19.76
C MET A 264 10.39 13.11 19.59
N VAL A 265 9.13 12.96 19.98
CA VAL A 265 8.08 13.98 19.85
C VAL A 265 7.72 14.58 21.21
N ASP A 266 7.56 15.90 21.27
CA ASP A 266 7.05 16.57 22.48
C ASP A 266 5.54 16.33 22.66
N ASN A 267 5.15 15.74 23.79
CA ASN A 267 3.76 15.56 24.17
C ASN A 267 3.27 16.75 25.01
N PRO A 268 2.03 17.25 24.81
CA PRO A 268 1.44 18.30 25.64
C PRO A 268 1.43 18.00 27.16
N GLY A 269 1.56 16.74 27.55
CA GLY A 269 1.74 16.30 28.94
C GLY A 269 3.10 16.63 29.57
N GLY A 270 4.05 17.21 28.81
CA GLY A 270 5.35 17.66 29.34
C GLY A 270 6.48 16.63 29.30
N TYR A 271 6.30 15.56 28.53
CA TYR A 271 7.29 14.49 28.32
C TYR A 271 7.46 14.21 26.82
N LYS A 272 8.45 13.39 26.45
CA LYS A 272 8.71 13.01 25.05
C LYS A 272 8.24 11.60 24.76
N VAL A 273 7.74 11.38 23.55
CA VAL A 273 7.24 10.08 23.05
C VAL A 273 8.10 9.63 21.87
N PRO A 274 8.80 8.48 21.94
CA PRO A 274 9.42 7.87 20.79
C PRO A 274 8.38 7.33 19.79
N VAL A 275 8.56 7.69 18.52
CA VAL A 275 7.81 7.17 17.37
C VAL A 275 8.75 6.33 16.51
N VAL A 276 8.35 5.11 16.19
CA VAL A 276 9.15 4.17 15.38
C VAL A 276 8.35 3.52 14.26
N GLN A 277 9.02 3.27 13.13
CA GLN A 277 8.62 2.39 12.03
C GLN A 277 9.86 1.65 11.51
N ALA A 278 9.68 0.54 10.81
CA ALA A 278 10.75 -0.33 10.29
C ALA A 278 10.65 -0.53 8.76
N ALA A 279 10.40 0.55 8.02
CA ALA A 279 10.17 0.54 6.58
C ALA A 279 9.02 -0.39 6.17
N SER A 280 9.27 -1.43 5.37
CA SER A 280 8.26 -2.38 4.89
C SER A 280 8.89 -3.68 4.40
N TYR A 281 8.05 -4.65 4.02
CA TYR A 281 8.42 -5.87 3.30
C TYR A 281 9.40 -6.77 4.04
N SER A 282 9.46 -6.68 5.37
CA SER A 282 10.49 -7.31 6.20
C SER A 282 11.93 -6.97 5.79
N LYS A 283 12.16 -5.84 5.11
CA LYS A 283 13.53 -5.35 4.83
C LYS A 283 14.30 -5.10 6.13
N TYR A 284 13.58 -4.71 7.18
CA TYR A 284 14.13 -4.45 8.49
C TYR A 284 13.32 -5.12 9.60
N LEU A 285 14.00 -5.46 10.70
CA LEU A 285 13.40 -5.72 12.01
C LEU A 285 13.67 -4.50 12.90
N GLY A 286 12.64 -3.82 13.37
CA GLY A 286 12.79 -2.70 14.30
C GLY A 286 13.23 -3.18 15.67
N GLU A 287 14.24 -2.52 16.26
CA GLU A 287 14.69 -2.76 17.64
C GLU A 287 14.69 -1.42 18.40
N LEU A 288 13.81 -1.27 19.39
CA LEU A 288 13.70 -0.09 20.24
C LEU A 288 13.90 -0.47 21.71
N LYS A 289 14.82 0.19 22.39
CA LYS A 289 14.95 0.16 23.84
C LYS A 289 14.34 1.42 24.44
N VAL A 290 13.43 1.26 25.39
CA VAL A 290 12.80 2.36 26.13
C VAL A 290 13.08 2.19 27.62
N VAL A 291 13.51 3.26 28.27
CA VAL A 291 13.74 3.33 29.71
C VAL A 291 12.67 4.23 30.31
N PHE A 292 11.87 3.68 31.22
CA PHE A 292 10.81 4.39 31.92
C PHE A 292 11.25 4.75 33.34
N ASP A 293 10.83 5.93 33.79
CA ASP A 293 10.90 6.31 35.21
C ASP A 293 9.81 5.62 36.04
N ASP A 294 9.82 5.84 37.36
CA ASP A 294 8.86 5.25 38.29
C ASP A 294 7.41 5.70 38.06
N ASN A 295 7.23 6.89 37.46
CA ASN A 295 5.92 7.42 37.13
C ASN A 295 5.37 6.81 35.82
N GLY A 296 6.20 6.07 35.08
CA GLY A 296 5.86 5.49 33.79
C GLY A 296 6.16 6.41 32.61
N ASN A 297 6.86 7.53 32.82
CA ASN A 297 7.26 8.40 31.72
C ASN A 297 8.53 7.87 31.04
N VAL A 298 8.65 8.10 29.73
CA VAL A 298 9.88 7.79 28.99
C VAL A 298 11.00 8.74 29.43
N LYS A 299 12.07 8.16 29.99
CA LYS A 299 13.32 8.83 30.37
C LYS A 299 14.30 8.85 29.19
N GLU A 300 14.48 7.70 28.55
CA GLU A 300 15.37 7.52 27.40
C GLU A 300 14.77 6.53 26.41
N ALA A 301 15.03 6.75 25.11
CA ALA A 301 14.70 5.79 24.06
C ALA A 301 15.81 5.77 23.00
N SER A 302 16.25 4.59 22.61
CA SER A 302 17.32 4.39 21.62
C SER A 302 17.16 3.07 20.88
N GLY A 303 17.78 2.95 19.71
CA GLY A 303 17.73 1.73 18.91
C GLY A 303 18.02 2.00 17.44
N SER A 304 17.78 1.00 16.60
CA SER A 304 17.86 1.10 15.14
C SER A 304 17.11 -0.06 14.50
N PRO A 305 16.55 0.09 13.29
CA PRO A 305 16.13 -1.05 12.50
C PRO A 305 17.34 -1.87 12.05
N ILE A 306 17.23 -3.19 12.09
CA ILE A 306 18.22 -4.18 11.66
C ILE A 306 17.90 -4.58 10.22
N TYR A 307 18.81 -4.33 9.28
CA TYR A 307 18.62 -4.70 7.87
C TYR A 307 18.77 -6.21 7.68
N LEU A 308 17.76 -6.85 7.07
CA LEU A 308 17.71 -8.31 6.95
C LEU A 308 18.32 -8.79 5.62
N ASP A 309 19.64 -8.72 5.50
CA ASP A 309 20.37 -9.08 4.28
C ASP A 309 21.01 -10.50 4.35
N LYS A 310 22.02 -10.76 3.51
CA LYS A 310 22.78 -12.01 3.48
C LYS A 310 23.51 -12.37 4.78
N SER A 311 23.68 -11.42 5.71
CA SER A 311 24.27 -11.70 7.03
C SER A 311 23.35 -12.53 7.92
N ILE A 312 22.06 -12.60 7.59
CA ILE A 312 21.06 -13.39 8.30
C ILE A 312 20.73 -14.62 7.45
N THR A 313 21.15 -15.79 7.93
CA THR A 313 20.82 -17.06 7.29
C THR A 313 19.32 -17.34 7.43
N PRO A 314 18.56 -17.51 6.34
CA PRO A 314 17.14 -17.84 6.43
C PRO A 314 16.92 -19.19 7.13
N ASP A 315 15.86 -19.32 7.92
CA ASP A 315 15.52 -20.59 8.57
C ASP A 315 15.21 -21.69 7.52
N PRO A 316 15.90 -22.85 7.58
CA PRO A 316 15.76 -23.89 6.56
C PRO A 316 14.40 -24.59 6.58
N ALA A 317 13.73 -24.68 7.73
CA ALA A 317 12.39 -25.27 7.82
C ALA A 317 11.36 -24.33 7.21
N VAL A 318 11.49 -23.03 7.47
CA VAL A 318 10.67 -21.99 6.83
C VAL A 318 10.87 -22.02 5.31
N LEU A 319 12.11 -22.06 4.80
CA LEU A 319 12.37 -22.15 3.36
C LEU A 319 11.74 -23.40 2.72
N ALA A 320 11.84 -24.55 3.38
CA ALA A 320 11.20 -25.78 2.91
C ALA A 320 9.67 -25.63 2.83
N ARG A 321 9.07 -24.98 3.84
CA ARG A 321 7.64 -24.72 3.87
C ARG A 321 7.18 -23.74 2.79
N ILE A 322 7.94 -22.67 2.55
CA ILE A 322 7.69 -21.72 1.45
C ILE A 322 7.71 -22.46 0.11
N LYS A 323 8.70 -23.33 -0.12
CA LYS A 323 8.79 -24.12 -1.36
C LYS A 323 7.57 -25.01 -1.59
N GLU A 324 7.08 -25.66 -0.53
CA GLU A 324 5.86 -26.49 -0.59
C GLU A 324 4.63 -25.64 -0.96
N LEU A 325 4.48 -24.49 -0.30
CA LEU A 325 3.39 -23.55 -0.53
C LEU A 325 3.47 -22.84 -1.90
N GLY A 326 4.64 -22.79 -2.53
CA GLY A 326 4.78 -22.27 -3.89
C GLY A 326 4.17 -23.17 -4.97
N ALA A 327 4.05 -24.48 -4.73
CA ALA A 327 3.61 -25.41 -5.77
C ALA A 327 2.18 -25.14 -6.30
N PRO A 328 1.16 -24.85 -5.45
CA PRO A 328 -0.16 -24.44 -5.94
C PRO A 328 -0.16 -23.08 -6.65
N ILE A 329 0.78 -22.20 -6.33
CA ILE A 329 0.92 -20.89 -6.98
C ILE A 329 1.36 -21.06 -8.44
N GLU A 330 2.20 -22.05 -8.74
CA GLU A 330 2.54 -22.41 -10.13
C GLU A 330 1.30 -22.86 -10.92
N ALA A 331 0.36 -23.57 -10.28
CA ALA A 331 -0.92 -23.89 -10.93
C ALA A 331 -1.77 -22.65 -11.18
N LEU A 332 -1.72 -21.64 -10.29
CA LEU A 332 -2.42 -20.38 -10.50
C LEU A 332 -1.82 -19.54 -11.63
N LYS A 333 -0.51 -19.59 -11.86
CA LYS A 333 0.10 -19.00 -13.06
C LYS A 333 -0.51 -19.58 -14.34
N ASN A 334 -0.89 -20.86 -14.33
CA ASN A 334 -1.57 -21.50 -15.46
C ASN A 334 -3.09 -21.23 -15.52
N LYS A 335 -3.66 -20.55 -14.51
CA LYS A 335 -5.09 -20.23 -14.50
C LYS A 335 -5.40 -19.23 -15.60
N GLU A 336 -6.41 -19.55 -16.38
CA GLU A 336 -6.99 -18.65 -17.37
C GLU A 336 -7.67 -17.46 -16.68
N VAL A 337 -7.29 -16.26 -17.13
CA VAL A 337 -7.82 -14.97 -16.70
C VAL A 337 -8.83 -14.44 -17.71
N SER A 338 -8.53 -14.57 -19.02
CA SER A 338 -9.41 -14.11 -20.09
C SER A 338 -9.07 -14.78 -21.42
N GLU A 339 -9.64 -14.27 -22.51
CA GLU A 339 -9.23 -14.53 -23.89
C GLU A 339 -9.05 -13.19 -24.60
N THR A 340 -8.08 -13.07 -25.49
CA THR A 340 -7.89 -11.89 -26.35
C THR A 340 -8.13 -12.22 -27.82
N THR A 341 -8.86 -11.35 -28.51
CA THR A 341 -9.24 -11.55 -29.93
C THR A 341 -8.08 -11.33 -30.92
N GLN A 342 -7.03 -10.64 -30.49
CA GLN A 342 -5.82 -10.31 -31.25
C GLN A 342 -4.60 -10.31 -30.31
N PRO A 343 -3.36 -10.38 -30.82
CA PRO A 343 -2.17 -10.20 -29.99
C PRO A 343 -2.17 -8.83 -29.29
N ILE A 344 -1.64 -8.77 -28.08
CA ILE A 344 -1.43 -7.56 -27.29
C ILE A 344 0.06 -7.25 -27.32
N ASP A 345 0.48 -6.31 -28.16
CA ASP A 345 1.89 -5.92 -28.25
C ASP A 345 2.32 -5.14 -27.00
N GLY A 346 3.26 -5.72 -26.27
CA GLY A 346 3.95 -5.15 -25.11
C GLY A 346 5.46 -5.05 -25.30
N SER A 347 5.92 -5.11 -26.55
CA SER A 347 7.34 -5.10 -26.88
C SER A 347 8.01 -3.77 -26.51
N ARG A 348 9.33 -3.84 -26.27
CA ARG A 348 10.15 -2.66 -25.99
C ARG A 348 10.10 -1.67 -27.15
N GLU A 349 10.08 -2.18 -28.37
CA GLU A 349 10.16 -1.44 -29.63
C GLU A 349 8.93 -0.56 -29.83
N SER A 350 7.75 -0.99 -29.40
CA SER A 350 6.51 -0.20 -29.47
C SER A 350 6.27 0.60 -28.20
N CYS A 351 6.12 -0.06 -27.04
CA CYS A 351 5.65 0.57 -25.81
C CYS A 351 6.61 1.62 -25.22
N ARG A 352 7.85 1.71 -25.71
CA ARG A 352 8.80 2.74 -25.28
C ARG A 352 9.01 3.87 -26.28
N THR A 353 8.29 3.85 -27.38
CA THR A 353 8.47 4.83 -28.46
C THR A 353 7.17 5.36 -29.05
N ARG A 354 6.03 4.68 -28.85
CA ARG A 354 4.72 5.09 -29.38
C ARG A 354 3.59 4.50 -28.54
N GLU A 355 2.35 4.84 -28.89
CA GLU A 355 1.18 4.10 -28.39
C GLU A 355 1.32 2.60 -28.67
N CYS A 356 1.00 1.77 -27.69
CA CYS A 356 0.98 0.31 -27.85
C CYS A 356 -0.25 -0.30 -27.17
N GLU A 357 -0.64 -1.49 -27.63
CA GLU A 357 -1.83 -2.19 -27.18
C GLU A 357 -1.75 -2.56 -25.69
N MET A 358 -0.57 -2.98 -25.21
CA MET A 358 -0.36 -3.28 -23.79
C MET A 358 -0.42 -2.01 -22.92
N GLY A 359 0.10 -0.90 -23.44
CA GLY A 359 0.06 0.41 -22.77
C GLY A 359 -1.37 0.89 -22.55
N ASN A 360 -2.22 0.73 -23.58
CA ASN A 360 -3.64 1.02 -23.49
C ASN A 360 -4.35 0.07 -22.53
N LEU A 361 -4.11 -1.24 -22.62
CA LEU A 361 -4.70 -2.22 -21.70
C LEU A 361 -4.39 -1.89 -20.23
N VAL A 362 -3.11 -1.73 -19.88
CA VAL A 362 -2.71 -1.50 -18.49
C VAL A 362 -3.22 -0.14 -17.99
N SER A 363 -3.14 0.91 -18.80
CA SER A 363 -3.62 2.23 -18.39
C SER A 363 -5.14 2.29 -18.26
N ASP A 364 -5.88 1.62 -19.14
CA ASP A 364 -7.34 1.51 -19.05
C ASP A 364 -7.76 0.68 -17.84
N ALA A 365 -7.06 -0.42 -17.54
CA ALA A 365 -7.31 -1.24 -16.36
C ALA A 365 -7.11 -0.46 -15.05
N ILE A 366 -6.01 0.31 -14.96
CA ILE A 366 -5.77 1.21 -13.82
C ILE A 366 -6.91 2.22 -13.72
N LEU A 367 -7.26 2.90 -14.81
CA LEU A 367 -8.31 3.92 -14.80
C LEU A 367 -9.66 3.33 -14.37
N ASP A 368 -10.04 2.17 -14.90
CA ASP A 368 -11.28 1.49 -14.56
C ASP A 368 -11.37 1.16 -13.07
N ARG A 369 -10.25 0.71 -12.47
CA ARG A 369 -10.16 0.35 -11.06
C ARG A 369 -10.35 1.53 -10.11
N VAL A 370 -9.91 2.73 -10.49
CA VAL A 370 -9.92 3.92 -9.62
C VAL A 370 -10.87 5.04 -10.05
N LYS A 371 -11.60 4.90 -11.16
CA LYS A 371 -12.60 5.90 -11.60
C LYS A 371 -13.61 6.28 -10.51
N GLY A 372 -13.99 5.33 -9.66
CA GLY A 372 -14.93 5.55 -8.55
C GLY A 372 -14.39 6.47 -7.45
N GLN A 373 -13.06 6.65 -7.38
CA GLN A 373 -12.38 7.57 -6.48
C GLN A 373 -12.23 8.98 -7.07
N GLY A 374 -12.76 9.21 -8.28
CA GLY A 374 -12.62 10.47 -9.02
C GLY A 374 -11.28 10.63 -9.75
N VAL A 375 -10.50 9.56 -9.88
CA VAL A 375 -9.28 9.57 -10.71
C VAL A 375 -9.69 9.60 -12.17
N GLU A 376 -9.14 10.55 -12.94
CA GLU A 376 -9.50 10.75 -14.35
C GLU A 376 -8.32 10.54 -15.31
N ILE A 377 -7.08 10.48 -14.80
CA ILE A 377 -5.86 10.42 -15.62
C ILE A 377 -4.96 9.28 -15.15
N VAL A 378 -4.40 8.53 -16.10
CA VAL A 378 -3.37 7.52 -15.85
C VAL A 378 -2.13 7.76 -16.68
N ILE A 379 -0.95 7.59 -16.07
CA ILE A 379 0.34 7.49 -16.75
C ILE A 379 1.03 6.19 -16.33
N SER A 380 1.44 5.38 -17.30
CA SER A 380 2.20 4.14 -17.11
C SER A 380 3.51 4.20 -17.89
N ASN A 381 4.65 3.97 -17.26
CA ASN A 381 5.93 3.93 -17.98
C ASN A 381 6.05 2.62 -18.81
N GLY A 382 6.39 2.73 -20.08
CA GLY A 382 6.56 1.58 -20.98
C GLY A 382 7.66 0.60 -20.55
N GLY A 383 8.56 1.00 -19.66
CA GLY A 383 9.59 0.18 -19.02
C GLY A 383 9.03 -0.87 -18.07
N GLY A 384 7.86 -0.59 -17.49
CA GLY A 384 7.09 -1.49 -16.64
C GLY A 384 6.39 -2.62 -17.39
N LEU A 385 6.24 -2.49 -18.72
CA LEU A 385 5.60 -3.47 -19.59
C LEU A 385 6.68 -4.35 -20.23
N ARG A 386 6.66 -5.66 -19.94
CA ARG A 386 7.83 -6.54 -20.16
C ARG A 386 7.65 -7.62 -21.21
N ALA A 387 6.41 -7.89 -21.62
CA ALA A 387 6.10 -8.93 -22.58
C ALA A 387 4.85 -8.58 -23.39
N SER A 388 4.73 -9.23 -24.54
CA SER A 388 3.49 -9.27 -25.32
C SER A 388 2.65 -10.49 -24.91
N ILE A 389 1.36 -10.46 -25.20
CA ILE A 389 0.44 -11.60 -25.02
C ILE A 389 -0.07 -12.01 -26.40
N ASP A 390 0.01 -13.29 -26.72
CA ASP A 390 -0.46 -13.80 -28.01
C ASP A 390 -2.00 -13.80 -28.08
N LYS A 391 -2.53 -13.94 -29.29
CA LYS A 391 -3.97 -14.14 -29.49
C LYS A 391 -4.42 -15.43 -28.81
N GLY A 392 -5.56 -15.40 -28.11
CA GLY A 392 -6.20 -16.58 -27.54
C GLY A 392 -6.33 -16.49 -26.03
N THR A 393 -6.27 -17.62 -25.36
CA THR A 393 -6.32 -17.72 -23.89
C THR A 393 -5.21 -16.89 -23.25
N VAL A 394 -5.58 -16.09 -22.25
CA VAL A 394 -4.66 -15.31 -21.43
C VAL A 394 -4.64 -15.89 -20.03
N THR A 395 -3.46 -16.25 -19.54
CA THR A 395 -3.23 -16.83 -18.21
C THR A 395 -2.70 -15.79 -17.21
N MET A 396 -2.79 -16.08 -15.92
CA MET A 396 -2.22 -15.22 -14.88
C MET A 396 -0.69 -15.14 -14.99
N GLY A 397 -0.05 -16.23 -15.42
CA GLY A 397 1.39 -16.29 -15.68
C GLY A 397 1.81 -15.31 -16.77
N GLU A 398 1.01 -15.16 -17.82
CA GLU A 398 1.24 -14.15 -18.85
C GLU A 398 1.09 -12.72 -18.29
N VAL A 399 0.06 -12.44 -17.50
CA VAL A 399 -0.11 -11.13 -16.83
C VAL A 399 1.09 -10.80 -15.95
N LEU A 400 1.56 -11.76 -15.17
CA LEU A 400 2.76 -11.62 -14.32
C LEU A 400 4.04 -11.44 -15.15
N THR A 401 4.13 -12.08 -16.31
CA THR A 401 5.26 -11.92 -17.24
C THR A 401 5.29 -10.51 -17.83
N VAL A 402 4.12 -9.90 -18.06
CA VAL A 402 4.01 -8.50 -18.48
C VAL A 402 4.39 -7.54 -17.35
N LEU A 403 3.94 -7.80 -16.12
CA LEU A 403 4.08 -6.93 -14.94
C LEU A 403 4.89 -7.60 -13.81
N PRO A 404 6.17 -7.91 -14.01
CA PRO A 404 6.93 -8.76 -13.09
C PRO A 404 7.42 -8.04 -11.82
N PHE A 405 7.27 -6.72 -11.74
CA PHE A 405 7.87 -5.92 -10.67
C PHE A 405 7.05 -5.87 -9.38
N GLN A 406 5.87 -6.50 -9.35
CA GLN A 406 4.94 -6.45 -8.21
C GLN A 406 4.65 -5.00 -7.78
N ASN A 407 4.60 -4.09 -8.77
CA ASN A 407 4.24 -2.71 -8.55
C ASN A 407 2.77 -2.62 -8.13
N THR A 408 2.49 -1.73 -7.20
CA THR A 408 1.14 -1.40 -6.76
C THR A 408 0.58 -0.22 -7.55
N LEU A 409 -0.75 -0.15 -7.63
CA LEU A 409 -1.44 1.05 -8.10
C LEU A 409 -1.19 2.19 -7.12
N ALA A 410 -0.77 3.36 -7.62
CA ALA A 410 -0.62 4.57 -6.84
C ALA A 410 -1.53 5.68 -7.35
N THR A 411 -2.09 6.49 -6.44
CA THR A 411 -2.89 7.68 -6.77
C THR A 411 -2.28 8.93 -6.11
N PHE A 412 -2.40 10.08 -6.76
CA PHE A 412 -1.87 11.34 -6.23
C PHE A 412 -2.48 12.55 -6.93
N GLN A 413 -2.45 13.70 -6.28
CA GLN A 413 -2.82 14.98 -6.89
C GLN A 413 -1.58 15.73 -7.37
N ILE A 414 -1.64 16.32 -8.56
CA ILE A 414 -0.53 17.09 -9.13
C ILE A 414 -1.04 18.21 -10.04
N SER A 415 -0.30 19.32 -10.11
CA SER A 415 -0.67 20.44 -10.97
C SER A 415 -0.49 20.10 -12.46
N GLY A 416 -1.29 20.69 -13.36
CA GLY A 416 -1.20 20.44 -14.80
C GLY A 416 0.19 20.75 -15.38
N LYS A 417 0.87 21.80 -14.90
CA LYS A 417 2.25 22.11 -15.31
C LYS A 417 3.24 21.01 -14.92
N ASP A 418 3.06 20.40 -13.75
CA ASP A 418 3.95 19.36 -13.23
C ASP A 418 3.62 18.00 -13.89
N LEU A 419 2.36 17.77 -14.25
CA LEU A 419 1.93 16.67 -15.11
C LEU A 419 2.57 16.75 -16.50
N LEU A 420 2.55 17.94 -17.13
CA LEU A 420 3.22 18.20 -18.41
C LEU A 420 4.73 17.96 -18.30
N ALA A 421 5.38 18.42 -17.22
CA ALA A 421 6.79 18.14 -16.98
C ALA A 421 7.07 16.63 -16.85
N GLY A 422 6.15 15.86 -16.27
CA GLY A 422 6.20 14.40 -16.27
C GLY A 422 6.19 13.80 -17.68
N LEU A 423 5.27 14.25 -18.54
CA LEU A 423 5.20 13.81 -19.94
C LEU A 423 6.47 14.18 -20.73
N GLU A 424 7.00 15.39 -20.53
CA GLU A 424 8.27 15.83 -21.12
C GLU A 424 9.45 14.92 -20.70
N ASN A 425 9.54 14.57 -19.40
CA ASN A 425 10.52 13.59 -18.92
C ASN A 425 10.32 12.24 -19.60
N GLY A 426 9.08 11.76 -19.71
CA GLY A 426 8.79 10.49 -20.34
C GLY A 426 9.26 10.41 -21.79
N LEU A 427 9.27 11.53 -22.50
CA LEU A 427 9.73 11.61 -23.89
C LEU A 427 11.23 11.91 -24.00
N SER A 428 11.94 12.20 -22.92
CA SER A 428 13.28 12.79 -22.95
C SER A 428 14.40 11.84 -23.42
N GLN A 429 14.14 10.53 -23.46
CA GLN A 429 15.10 9.48 -23.87
C GLN A 429 14.45 8.47 -24.82
N ILE A 430 13.53 8.95 -25.66
CA ILE A 430 12.78 8.11 -26.60
C ILE A 430 13.70 7.48 -27.66
N GLU A 431 14.78 8.15 -28.05
CA GLU A 431 15.79 7.66 -29.00
C GLU A 431 16.55 6.45 -28.45
N ASP A 432 16.73 6.40 -27.14
CA ASP A 432 17.42 5.31 -26.44
C ASP A 432 16.48 4.12 -26.17
N GLY A 433 15.17 4.26 -26.45
CA GLY A 433 14.15 3.29 -26.04
C GLY A 433 14.11 3.10 -24.52
N ALA A 434 14.30 4.20 -23.77
CA ALA A 434 14.27 4.19 -22.31
C ALA A 434 12.88 3.80 -21.77
N GLY A 435 12.84 3.17 -20.59
CA GLY A 435 11.59 2.73 -19.95
C GLY A 435 10.58 3.84 -19.66
N ARG A 436 11.05 5.08 -19.58
CA ARG A 436 10.27 6.23 -19.12
C ARG A 436 9.12 6.67 -20.04
N PHE A 437 9.00 6.16 -21.27
CA PHE A 437 7.95 6.58 -22.22
C PHE A 437 6.54 6.44 -21.60
N PRO A 438 5.69 7.48 -21.65
CA PRO A 438 4.40 7.48 -20.95
C PRO A 438 3.29 6.88 -21.81
N GLN A 439 2.87 5.66 -21.51
CA GLN A 439 1.55 5.14 -21.90
C GLN A 439 0.46 5.80 -21.03
N VAL A 440 -0.75 6.00 -21.54
CA VAL A 440 -1.74 6.85 -20.87
C VAL A 440 -3.19 6.35 -20.97
N ALA A 441 -4.05 6.79 -20.06
CA ALA A 441 -5.51 6.74 -20.17
C ALA A 441 -6.16 8.00 -19.57
N GLY A 442 -7.31 8.42 -20.10
CA GLY A 442 -8.01 9.65 -19.66
C GLY A 442 -7.32 10.97 -20.02
N ILE A 443 -6.15 10.87 -20.67
CA ILE A 443 -5.38 11.96 -21.25
C ILE A 443 -4.92 11.53 -22.64
N LYS A 444 -4.86 12.48 -23.58
CA LYS A 444 -4.22 12.29 -24.89
C LYS A 444 -3.17 13.37 -25.10
N TYR A 445 -2.06 13.02 -25.75
CA TYR A 445 -1.03 13.98 -26.07
C TYR A 445 -0.41 13.74 -27.44
N SER A 446 0.10 14.81 -28.04
CA SER A 446 0.93 14.75 -29.23
C SER A 446 2.36 15.20 -28.94
N PHE A 447 3.32 14.66 -29.66
CA PHE A 447 4.73 14.99 -29.48
C PHE A 447 5.53 15.01 -30.78
N ASP A 448 6.67 15.69 -30.75
CA ASP A 448 7.63 15.79 -31.85
C ASP A 448 9.02 15.38 -31.36
N ARG A 449 9.57 14.28 -31.89
CA ARG A 449 10.89 13.78 -31.50
C ARG A 449 12.04 14.71 -31.88
N SER A 450 11.85 15.60 -32.86
CA SER A 450 12.88 16.55 -33.26
C SER A 450 13.17 17.62 -32.22
N GLY A 451 12.24 17.85 -31.29
CA GLY A 451 12.45 18.72 -30.13
C GLY A 451 13.56 18.19 -29.22
N ALA A 452 14.32 19.09 -28.60
CA ALA A 452 15.32 18.69 -27.61
C ALA A 452 14.63 18.08 -26.36
N PRO A 453 15.25 17.08 -25.70
CA PRO A 453 14.72 16.48 -24.47
C PRO A 453 14.36 17.53 -23.41
N ASN A 454 13.18 17.38 -22.78
CA ASN A 454 12.65 18.31 -21.77
C ASN A 454 12.54 19.78 -22.24
N ALA A 455 12.48 20.01 -23.56
CA ALA A 455 12.47 21.34 -24.15
C ALA A 455 11.32 21.49 -25.17
N GLY A 456 10.14 20.96 -24.83
CA GLY A 456 8.93 21.12 -25.63
C GLY A 456 8.74 20.02 -26.66
N ARG A 457 9.04 18.76 -26.29
CA ARG A 457 8.69 17.60 -27.12
C ARG A 457 7.19 17.40 -27.17
N VAL A 458 6.49 17.67 -26.07
CA VAL A 458 5.03 17.63 -26.00
C VAL A 458 4.47 18.86 -26.74
N LYS A 459 3.51 18.63 -27.65
CA LYS A 459 2.94 19.67 -28.53
C LYS A 459 1.49 19.99 -28.20
N SER A 460 0.74 19.00 -27.78
CA SER A 460 -0.60 19.19 -27.22
C SER A 460 -0.84 18.17 -26.13
N VAL A 461 -1.62 18.57 -25.13
CA VAL A 461 -2.15 17.68 -24.10
C VAL A 461 -3.61 18.04 -23.89
N GLU A 462 -4.48 17.05 -23.94
CA GLU A 462 -5.90 17.19 -23.66
C GLU A 462 -6.31 16.13 -22.65
N VAL A 463 -7.16 16.52 -21.72
CA VAL A 463 -7.67 15.69 -20.62
C VAL A 463 -9.18 15.48 -20.82
N MET A 464 -9.69 14.31 -20.43
CA MET A 464 -11.12 14.03 -20.47
C MET A 464 -11.80 14.68 -19.26
N GLU A 465 -12.65 15.69 -19.50
CA GLU A 465 -13.43 16.35 -18.44
C GLU A 465 -14.90 16.43 -18.85
N GLY A 466 -15.81 15.92 -18.00
CA GLY A 466 -17.25 15.98 -18.27
C GLY A 466 -17.69 15.30 -19.57
N GLY A 467 -16.93 14.31 -20.05
CA GLY A 467 -17.18 13.61 -21.32
C GLY A 467 -16.65 14.33 -22.57
N ALA A 468 -15.88 15.40 -22.42
CA ALA A 468 -15.23 16.11 -23.53
C ALA A 468 -13.72 16.20 -23.33
N TRP A 469 -12.98 16.16 -24.44
CA TRP A 469 -11.55 16.46 -24.44
C TRP A 469 -11.33 17.96 -24.35
N VAL A 470 -10.63 18.41 -23.31
CA VAL A 470 -10.29 19.82 -23.10
C VAL A 470 -8.77 19.98 -22.95
N PRO A 471 -8.18 21.10 -23.41
CA PRO A 471 -6.76 21.35 -23.21
C PRO A 471 -6.35 21.29 -21.74
N LEU A 472 -5.17 20.71 -21.47
CA LEU A 472 -4.60 20.67 -20.12
C LEU A 472 -4.46 22.09 -19.54
N ASN A 473 -5.03 22.32 -18.37
CA ASN A 473 -4.87 23.58 -17.65
C ASN A 473 -3.64 23.49 -16.72
N PRO A 474 -2.58 24.29 -16.94
CA PRO A 474 -1.35 24.19 -16.16
C PRO A 474 -1.52 24.51 -14.66
N ASP A 475 -2.51 25.31 -14.31
CA ASP A 475 -2.73 25.79 -12.94
C ASP A 475 -3.77 24.96 -12.16
N LYS A 476 -4.45 24.01 -12.84
CA LYS A 476 -5.41 23.09 -12.21
C LYS A 476 -4.67 21.90 -11.59
N ASP A 477 -5.08 21.49 -10.38
CA ASP A 477 -4.66 20.21 -9.80
C ASP A 477 -5.54 19.08 -10.38
N TYR A 478 -4.89 17.99 -10.79
CA TYR A 478 -5.50 16.79 -11.33
C TYR A 478 -5.28 15.61 -10.39
N LEU A 479 -6.26 14.73 -10.26
CA LEU A 479 -6.11 13.45 -9.59
C LEU A 479 -5.67 12.40 -10.62
N VAL A 480 -4.47 11.85 -10.40
CA VAL A 480 -3.75 10.99 -11.34
C VAL A 480 -3.47 9.63 -10.69
N ALA A 481 -3.52 8.55 -11.47
CA ALA A 481 -3.01 7.25 -11.08
C ALA A 481 -1.82 6.81 -11.95
N THR A 482 -0.98 5.98 -11.36
CA THR A 482 0.23 5.40 -11.98
C THR A 482 0.63 4.15 -11.20
N ASN A 483 1.84 3.64 -11.40
CA ASN A 483 2.45 2.66 -10.50
C ASN A 483 3.33 3.33 -9.43
N ASN A 484 3.44 2.69 -8.27
CA ASN A 484 4.26 3.20 -7.15
C ASN A 484 5.71 3.54 -7.55
N TYR A 485 6.37 2.75 -8.40
CA TYR A 485 7.72 3.05 -8.90
C TYR A 485 7.82 4.41 -9.61
N VAL A 486 6.92 4.69 -10.57
CA VAL A 486 6.88 5.97 -11.29
C VAL A 486 6.50 7.11 -10.36
N ARG A 487 5.53 6.88 -9.47
CA ARG A 487 5.10 7.90 -8.51
C ARG A 487 6.26 8.33 -7.60
N GLN A 488 7.06 7.39 -7.13
CA GLN A 488 8.24 7.62 -6.29
C GLN A 488 9.46 8.17 -7.05
N GLY A 489 9.29 8.54 -8.31
CA GLY A 489 10.32 9.20 -9.11
C GLY A 489 11.21 8.26 -9.92
N GLY A 490 10.84 6.99 -9.98
CA GLY A 490 11.41 6.02 -10.91
C GLY A 490 11.37 6.53 -12.35
N ASP A 491 12.28 6.03 -13.20
CA ASP A 491 12.41 6.44 -14.60
C ASP A 491 12.59 7.97 -14.82
N GLY A 492 13.03 8.70 -13.79
CA GLY A 492 13.28 10.14 -13.87
C GLY A 492 12.05 11.00 -13.58
N TYR A 493 10.91 10.41 -13.20
CA TYR A 493 9.69 11.12 -12.82
C TYR A 493 9.79 11.82 -11.45
N LYS A 494 10.94 12.43 -11.12
CA LYS A 494 11.18 13.13 -9.84
C LYS A 494 10.12 14.18 -9.55
N VAL A 495 9.56 14.81 -10.58
CA VAL A 495 8.45 15.75 -10.43
C VAL A 495 7.24 15.12 -9.71
N PHE A 496 6.96 13.83 -9.93
CA PHE A 496 5.90 13.12 -9.21
C PHE A 496 6.30 12.85 -7.75
N ALA A 497 7.56 12.49 -7.48
CA ALA A 497 8.05 12.34 -6.13
C ALA A 497 7.98 13.65 -5.33
N ASP A 498 8.42 14.75 -5.94
CA ASP A 498 8.66 16.03 -5.28
C ASP A 498 7.42 16.94 -5.21
N LYS A 499 6.48 16.81 -6.16
CA LYS A 499 5.35 17.75 -6.32
C LYS A 499 3.97 17.10 -6.12
N ALA A 500 3.90 15.78 -6.00
CA ALA A 500 2.65 15.12 -5.65
C ALA A 500 2.12 15.61 -4.30
N LYS A 501 0.79 15.75 -4.23
CA LYS A 501 0.03 16.03 -3.02
C LYS A 501 -0.88 14.83 -2.78
N ASN A 502 -1.17 14.53 -1.52
CA ASN A 502 -2.12 13.47 -1.14
C ASN A 502 -1.81 12.14 -1.87
N ALA A 503 -0.52 11.76 -1.91
CA ALA A 503 -0.09 10.53 -2.55
C ALA A 503 -0.51 9.32 -1.72
N TYR A 504 -0.97 8.29 -2.41
CA TYR A 504 -1.21 6.96 -1.88
C TYR A 504 -0.53 5.95 -2.80
N ASP A 505 0.44 5.21 -2.27
CA ASP A 505 1.36 4.39 -3.07
C ASP A 505 1.03 2.89 -2.97
N TYR A 506 0.04 2.54 -2.16
CA TYR A 506 -0.13 1.18 -1.64
C TYR A 506 -1.41 0.52 -2.15
N GLY A 507 -1.90 0.89 -3.34
CA GLY A 507 -3.07 0.24 -3.93
C GLY A 507 -2.84 -1.24 -4.27
N PRO A 508 -3.82 -1.92 -4.88
CA PRO A 508 -3.68 -3.32 -5.27
C PRO A 508 -2.52 -3.52 -6.27
N GLY A 509 -1.97 -4.73 -6.31
CA GLY A 509 -0.96 -5.13 -7.30
C GLY A 509 -1.47 -4.94 -8.72
N LEU A 510 -0.65 -4.36 -9.60
CA LEU A 510 -1.05 -4.06 -10.98
C LEU A 510 -1.43 -5.32 -11.77
N GLU A 511 -0.79 -6.45 -11.48
CA GLU A 511 -1.14 -7.74 -12.07
C GLU A 511 -2.60 -8.13 -11.77
N GLN A 512 -3.06 -7.87 -10.55
CA GLN A 512 -4.45 -8.15 -10.16
C GLN A 512 -5.40 -7.17 -10.83
N VAL A 513 -5.05 -5.88 -10.87
CA VAL A 513 -5.83 -4.85 -11.56
C VAL A 513 -6.05 -5.19 -13.03
N VAL A 514 -4.99 -5.61 -13.73
CA VAL A 514 -5.08 -6.02 -15.13
C VAL A 514 -5.85 -7.33 -15.29
N ALA A 515 -5.64 -8.32 -14.40
CA ALA A 515 -6.35 -9.57 -14.46
C ALA A 515 -7.87 -9.40 -14.26
N ASP A 516 -8.28 -8.59 -13.30
CA ASP A 516 -9.70 -8.26 -13.05
C ASP A 516 -10.33 -7.55 -14.25
N TYR A 517 -9.62 -6.57 -14.82
CA TYR A 517 -10.08 -5.87 -16.00
C TYR A 517 -10.23 -6.80 -17.22
N LEU A 518 -9.24 -7.65 -17.49
CA LEU A 518 -9.30 -8.65 -18.55
C LEU A 518 -10.46 -9.64 -18.35
N GLY A 519 -10.68 -10.08 -17.11
CA GLY A 519 -11.80 -10.96 -16.75
C GLY A 519 -13.16 -10.31 -16.98
N ALA A 520 -13.30 -9.03 -16.62
CA ALA A 520 -14.53 -8.26 -16.83
C ALA A 520 -14.81 -7.95 -18.31
N HIS A 521 -13.78 -7.95 -19.17
CA HIS A 521 -13.86 -7.60 -20.58
C HIS A 521 -13.66 -8.79 -21.52
N ARG A 522 -14.03 -10.01 -21.11
CA ARG A 522 -13.81 -11.23 -21.91
C ARG A 522 -14.82 -11.37 -23.08
N PRO A 523 -14.36 -11.69 -24.32
CA PRO A 523 -12.96 -11.66 -24.76
C PRO A 523 -12.48 -10.22 -24.95
N TYR A 524 -11.24 -9.94 -24.53
CA TYR A 524 -10.63 -8.63 -24.68
C TYR A 524 -10.27 -8.36 -26.15
N THR A 525 -10.57 -7.16 -26.63
CA THR A 525 -10.15 -6.71 -27.96
C THR A 525 -9.14 -5.59 -27.80
N PRO A 526 -7.84 -5.84 -28.08
CA PRO A 526 -6.82 -4.82 -28.07
C PRO A 526 -7.13 -3.71 -29.07
N LYS A 527 -6.84 -2.47 -28.70
CA LYS A 527 -7.10 -1.29 -29.53
C LYS A 527 -5.99 -0.25 -29.39
N LEU A 528 -5.74 0.46 -30.47
CA LEU A 528 -5.06 1.75 -30.49
C LEU A 528 -6.12 2.80 -30.85
N ASP A 529 -6.20 3.90 -30.10
CA ASP A 529 -7.21 4.94 -30.28
C ASP A 529 -6.62 6.34 -30.54
N GLY A 530 -5.30 6.42 -30.70
CA GLY A 530 -4.60 7.66 -31.06
C GLY A 530 -4.37 8.59 -29.88
N ARG A 531 -4.52 8.09 -28.64
CA ARG A 531 -4.25 8.87 -27.42
C ARG A 531 -2.79 9.31 -27.31
N ILE A 532 -1.86 8.68 -28.05
CA ILE A 532 -0.47 9.13 -28.17
C ILE A 532 -0.11 9.27 -29.65
N THR A 533 0.12 10.52 -30.09
CA THR A 533 0.40 10.81 -31.51
C THR A 533 1.76 11.48 -31.68
N GLU A 534 2.63 10.89 -32.49
CA GLU A 534 3.83 11.56 -32.98
C GLU A 534 3.49 12.43 -34.20
N ILE A 535 3.77 13.73 -34.14
CA ILE A 535 3.59 14.63 -35.28
C ILE A 535 4.88 14.69 -36.11
N ALA A 536 4.75 14.50 -37.42
CA ALA A 536 5.87 14.66 -38.33
C ALA A 536 6.33 16.13 -38.32
N ALA A 537 7.65 16.35 -38.25
CA ALA A 537 8.22 17.68 -38.41
C ALA A 537 7.71 18.30 -39.72
N THR A 538 7.08 19.47 -39.65
CA THR A 538 6.74 20.25 -40.84
C THR A 538 8.05 20.68 -41.50
N VAL A 539 8.52 19.89 -42.47
CA VAL A 539 9.62 20.29 -43.34
C VAL A 539 9.07 21.39 -44.24
N ALA A 540 9.41 22.65 -43.95
CA ALA A 540 9.19 23.73 -44.90
C ALA A 540 9.91 23.37 -46.19
N ALA A 541 9.16 23.17 -47.28
CA ALA A 541 9.71 22.80 -48.57
C ALA A 541 10.70 23.89 -49.04
N ALA A 542 11.99 23.54 -49.10
CA ALA A 542 12.98 24.36 -49.76
C ALA A 542 12.70 24.40 -51.28
N PRO A 543 12.88 25.54 -51.97
CA PRO A 543 12.56 25.65 -53.38
C PRO A 543 13.48 24.75 -54.21
N ALA A 544 12.88 24.02 -55.16
CA ALA A 544 13.56 23.08 -56.03
C ALA A 544 14.69 23.76 -56.83
N LYS A 545 15.88 23.16 -56.81
CA LYS A 545 17.01 23.55 -57.64
C LYS A 545 16.87 22.88 -59.03
N PRO A 546 17.17 23.56 -60.15
CA PRO A 546 16.98 22.98 -61.49
C PRO A 546 17.94 21.82 -61.76
N ALA A 547 17.43 20.80 -62.47
CA ALA A 547 18.19 19.63 -62.89
C ALA A 547 19.16 19.97 -64.03
N GLU A 548 20.37 19.37 -63.98
CA GLU A 548 21.38 19.41 -65.04
C GLU A 548 21.55 17.99 -65.64
N PRO A 549 21.79 17.86 -66.96
CA PRO A 549 21.42 16.65 -67.71
C PRO A 549 22.48 15.55 -67.72
N ALA A 550 21.99 14.32 -67.88
CA ALA A 550 22.79 13.09 -67.93
C ALA A 550 23.45 12.82 -69.29
N LYS A 551 24.66 12.24 -69.28
CA LYS A 551 25.19 11.29 -70.27
C LYS A 551 26.60 10.77 -69.88
N PRO A 552 27.11 9.68 -70.48
CA PRO A 552 26.62 8.30 -70.54
C PRO A 552 27.64 7.29 -69.97
N ALA A 553 27.22 6.02 -69.88
CA ALA A 553 27.99 4.88 -69.42
C ALA A 553 29.18 4.51 -70.32
N ASP A 554 30.20 3.89 -69.71
CA ASP A 554 31.08 2.95 -70.39
C ASP A 554 31.44 1.74 -69.50
N THR A 555 31.60 0.62 -70.18
CA THR A 555 31.52 -0.78 -69.75
C THR A 555 32.82 -1.41 -69.24
N THR A 556 32.69 -2.67 -68.77
CA THR A 556 33.70 -3.74 -68.51
C THR A 556 34.23 -3.79 -67.06
N THR A 557 34.34 -4.93 -66.36
CA THR A 557 34.31 -6.36 -66.72
C THR A 557 34.01 -7.20 -65.47
N ALA A 558 33.40 -8.37 -65.65
CA ALA A 558 33.14 -9.36 -64.60
C ALA A 558 34.42 -10.10 -64.16
N GLN A 559 34.53 -10.39 -62.86
CA GLN A 559 35.25 -11.57 -62.35
C GLN A 559 34.62 -12.08 -61.06
N ALA A 560 34.65 -13.41 -60.95
CA ALA A 560 33.80 -14.23 -60.12
C ALA A 560 34.28 -14.39 -58.66
N GLU A 561 33.28 -14.73 -57.86
CA GLU A 561 33.24 -15.33 -56.53
C GLU A 561 34.52 -16.02 -56.03
N THR A 562 34.92 -15.63 -54.82
CA THR A 562 35.53 -16.55 -53.85
C THR A 562 34.85 -16.35 -52.49
N SER A 563 34.56 -17.48 -51.85
CA SER A 563 33.73 -17.65 -50.67
C SER A 563 34.56 -17.82 -49.39
N LYS A 564 34.19 -17.13 -48.31
CA LYS A 564 34.22 -17.54 -46.87
C LYS A 564 34.09 -16.32 -45.94
N PRO A 565 33.73 -16.50 -44.65
CA PRO A 565 32.82 -17.48 -44.06
C PRO A 565 31.66 -16.79 -43.30
N THR A 566 30.62 -17.58 -43.12
CA THR A 566 29.43 -17.36 -42.30
C THR A 566 29.77 -16.86 -40.89
N GLU A 567 29.15 -15.75 -40.51
CA GLU A 567 29.05 -15.24 -39.14
C GLU A 567 28.21 -16.22 -38.30
N PRO A 568 28.55 -16.49 -37.01
CA PRO A 568 27.85 -17.49 -36.23
C PRO A 568 26.40 -17.09 -35.99
N ALA A 569 25.48 -17.94 -36.43
CA ALA A 569 24.07 -17.87 -36.08
C ALA A 569 23.89 -17.88 -34.56
N MET A 570 23.09 -16.93 -34.05
CA MET A 570 22.63 -16.97 -32.67
C MET A 570 21.83 -18.25 -32.42
N PRO A 571 22.01 -18.94 -31.28
CA PRO A 571 21.21 -20.11 -30.94
C PRO A 571 19.74 -19.73 -30.77
N ALA A 572 18.85 -20.62 -31.20
CA ALA A 572 17.42 -20.55 -30.95
C ALA A 572 17.12 -20.47 -29.44
N LEU A 573 16.12 -19.66 -29.09
CA LEU A 573 15.56 -19.53 -27.73
C LEU A 573 15.10 -20.90 -27.22
N PRO A 574 15.51 -21.34 -26.01
CA PRO A 574 14.90 -22.51 -25.40
C PRO A 574 13.49 -22.17 -24.92
N ALA A 575 12.56 -23.08 -25.22
CA ALA A 575 11.22 -23.11 -24.64
C ALA A 575 11.30 -23.37 -23.12
N GLY A 576 10.41 -22.72 -22.36
CA GLY A 576 10.08 -23.07 -20.99
C GLY A 576 10.95 -22.42 -19.92
N SER A 577 10.48 -21.31 -19.33
CA SER A 577 10.95 -20.90 -18.01
C SER A 577 10.16 -21.69 -16.97
N GLY A 578 10.72 -22.84 -16.61
CA GLY A 578 10.13 -23.78 -15.67
C GLY A 578 11.07 -24.94 -15.45
N ASP A 579 12.34 -24.67 -15.10
CA ASP A 579 13.29 -25.62 -14.52
C ASP A 579 14.67 -24.98 -14.27
N ILE A 580 14.79 -24.07 -13.30
CA ILE A 580 16.09 -23.79 -12.65
C ILE A 580 15.90 -23.40 -11.19
N ALA A 581 15.55 -24.37 -10.36
CA ALA A 581 15.57 -24.26 -8.89
C ALA A 581 15.94 -25.60 -8.22
N ASN A 582 16.81 -26.39 -8.85
CA ASN A 582 17.12 -27.76 -8.42
C ASN A 582 18.63 -28.09 -8.47
N THR A 583 19.47 -27.34 -7.73
CA THR A 583 20.75 -27.90 -7.27
C THR A 583 21.20 -27.25 -5.95
N PRO A 584 21.37 -28.00 -4.84
CA PRO A 584 22.02 -27.48 -3.64
C PRO A 584 23.51 -27.21 -3.91
N PRO A 585 24.13 -26.14 -3.35
CA PRO A 585 25.57 -25.98 -3.43
C PRO A 585 26.29 -27.07 -2.64
N ALA A 586 27.27 -27.71 -3.27
CA ALA A 586 28.17 -28.65 -2.63
C ALA A 586 29.23 -27.90 -1.80
N VAL A 587 29.29 -28.18 -0.49
CA VAL A 587 30.37 -27.71 0.39
C VAL A 587 31.50 -28.77 0.35
N PRO A 588 32.78 -28.39 0.13
CA PRO A 588 33.89 -29.34 0.27
C PRO A 588 34.14 -29.63 1.76
N ALA A 589 34.12 -30.92 2.11
CA ALA A 589 34.42 -31.38 3.46
C ALA A 589 35.93 -31.29 3.75
N GLU A 590 36.32 -30.55 4.78
CA GLU A 590 37.60 -30.72 5.44
C GLU A 590 37.55 -31.90 6.41
N THR A 591 38.60 -32.71 6.35
CA THR A 591 38.80 -33.95 7.08
C THR A 591 39.11 -33.73 8.56
N THR A 592 38.53 -34.53 9.46
CA THR A 592 39.16 -34.87 10.75
C THR A 592 38.73 -36.27 11.23
N PRO A 593 39.58 -36.98 12.01
CA PRO A 593 39.57 -38.44 12.13
C PRO A 593 38.74 -38.99 13.31
N ALA A 594 38.66 -40.32 13.32
CA ALA A 594 37.64 -41.17 13.92
C ALA A 594 37.67 -41.45 15.44
N ALA A 595 36.49 -41.93 15.88
CA ALA A 595 36.18 -42.99 16.87
C ALA A 595 35.96 -42.60 18.36
N PRO A 596 35.25 -43.43 19.19
CA PRO A 596 34.41 -44.61 18.90
C PRO A 596 33.01 -44.65 19.56
N ALA A 597 32.29 -45.71 19.21
CA ALA A 597 30.92 -46.14 19.52
C ALA A 597 30.48 -46.24 21.00
N THR A 598 29.15 -46.22 21.22
CA THR A 598 28.47 -47.12 22.16
C THR A 598 27.02 -47.42 21.75
N THR A 599 26.64 -48.65 22.06
CA THR A 599 25.46 -49.48 21.78
C THR A 599 24.21 -49.14 22.60
N THR A 600 23.01 -49.44 22.07
CA THR A 600 21.87 -50.16 22.74
C THR A 600 20.66 -50.18 21.77
N THR A 601 20.32 -51.30 21.13
CA THR A 601 19.39 -52.40 21.51
C THR A 601 17.88 -52.08 21.49
N ALA A 602 17.22 -52.91 20.67
CA ALA A 602 15.82 -53.14 20.31
C ALA A 602 14.70 -53.10 21.37
N GLU A 603 13.52 -52.85 20.80
CA GLU A 603 12.09 -52.98 21.18
C GLU A 603 11.67 -54.29 21.91
N PRO A 604 10.44 -54.39 22.49
CA PRO A 604 9.28 -54.82 21.68
C PRO A 604 7.85 -54.33 22.07
N ALA A 605 7.03 -54.04 21.04
CA ALA A 605 5.62 -54.40 20.75
C ALA A 605 4.51 -54.62 21.84
N LYS A 606 3.43 -53.82 21.67
CA LYS A 606 1.93 -54.03 21.62
C LYS A 606 1.22 -55.16 22.44
N PRO A 607 -0.07 -54.97 22.80
CA PRO A 607 -1.18 -55.45 21.94
C PRO A 607 -2.45 -54.58 21.88
N ALA A 608 -3.39 -54.97 20.99
CA ALA A 608 -4.61 -54.27 20.56
C ALA A 608 -5.90 -54.87 21.14
N GLU A 609 -7.02 -54.12 21.12
CA GLU A 609 -8.44 -54.57 21.14
C GLU A 609 -9.29 -53.45 20.50
N THR A 610 -9.92 -53.63 19.32
CA THR A 610 -11.24 -54.22 18.95
C THR A 610 -12.47 -53.34 19.22
N ALA A 611 -13.22 -53.09 18.12
CA ALA A 611 -14.54 -52.48 18.04
C ALA A 611 -15.68 -53.47 18.39
N PRO A 612 -16.94 -52.99 18.45
CA PRO A 612 -17.94 -53.57 17.55
C PRO A 612 -18.90 -52.55 16.87
N ALA A 613 -19.55 -53.03 15.81
CA ALA A 613 -20.45 -52.36 14.86
C ALA A 613 -21.95 -52.40 15.29
N ALA A 614 -22.76 -51.36 14.98
CA ALA A 614 -23.76 -51.25 13.87
C ALA A 614 -25.24 -51.43 14.27
N THR A 615 -26.11 -50.48 13.85
CA THR A 615 -27.47 -50.64 13.21
C THR A 615 -28.23 -49.28 13.23
N THR A 616 -28.39 -48.61 12.07
CA THR A 616 -29.60 -48.48 11.21
C THR A 616 -30.83 -47.77 11.82
N ALA A 617 -31.23 -46.62 11.24
CA ALA A 617 -32.58 -46.38 10.70
C ALA A 617 -32.73 -44.95 10.14
N GLU A 618 -33.15 -44.86 8.88
CA GLU A 618 -33.76 -43.70 8.19
C GLU A 618 -35.22 -43.52 8.66
N PRO A 619 -35.90 -42.38 8.39
CA PRO A 619 -36.76 -42.40 7.20
C PRO A 619 -36.95 -41.06 6.44
N ALA A 620 -36.92 -41.17 5.11
CA ALA A 620 -37.97 -40.87 4.12
C ALA A 620 -38.62 -39.47 4.01
N LYS A 621 -38.49 -38.98 2.77
CA LYS A 621 -39.28 -37.99 2.01
C LYS A 621 -40.80 -38.24 2.03
N PRO A 622 -41.62 -37.24 1.66
CA PRO A 622 -42.55 -37.49 0.55
C PRO A 622 -42.63 -36.37 -0.49
N ALA A 623 -43.14 -36.76 -1.65
CA ALA A 623 -43.17 -36.03 -2.91
C ALA A 623 -44.41 -35.16 -3.12
N GLU A 624 -44.19 -34.09 -3.88
CA GLU A 624 -44.99 -33.47 -4.95
C GLU A 624 -46.45 -33.92 -5.17
N THR A 625 -47.38 -32.97 -5.10
CA THR A 625 -48.58 -32.89 -5.97
C THR A 625 -49.09 -31.43 -6.03
N ALA A 626 -49.32 -30.94 -7.24
CA ALA A 626 -50.22 -29.83 -7.59
C ALA A 626 -51.37 -30.44 -8.45
N PRO A 627 -52.44 -29.72 -8.90
CA PRO A 627 -52.75 -28.29 -8.76
C PRO A 627 -54.23 -27.96 -8.40
N ALA A 628 -54.53 -26.66 -8.20
CA ALA A 628 -55.68 -25.90 -8.78
C ALA A 628 -56.36 -24.86 -7.84
N THR A 629 -56.16 -23.58 -8.18
CA THR A 629 -57.11 -22.43 -8.31
C THR A 629 -57.97 -21.87 -7.16
N THR A 630 -58.19 -20.54 -7.27
CA THR A 630 -59.10 -19.59 -6.56
C THR A 630 -58.51 -19.01 -5.26
N THR A 631 -58.51 -17.71 -4.94
CA THR A 631 -59.15 -16.44 -5.36
C THR A 631 -58.39 -15.36 -4.54
N ALA A 632 -58.02 -14.15 -4.99
CA ALA A 632 -58.80 -12.92 -5.15
C ALA A 632 -57.82 -11.74 -4.97
N GLU A 633 -57.97 -10.69 -5.79
CA GLU A 633 -57.28 -9.39 -5.70
C GLU A 633 -57.97 -8.50 -4.64
N PRO A 634 -57.27 -7.51 -4.03
CA PRO A 634 -57.62 -6.12 -4.40
C PRO A 634 -56.51 -5.04 -4.29
N ALA A 635 -56.65 -4.06 -5.19
CA ALA A 635 -56.65 -2.60 -4.99
C ALA A 635 -55.35 -1.75 -5.02
N LYS A 636 -55.34 -0.87 -6.02
CA LYS A 636 -54.52 0.35 -6.24
C LYS A 636 -55.19 1.57 -5.58
N PRO A 637 -54.42 2.58 -5.13
CA PRO A 637 -54.64 3.97 -5.61
C PRO A 637 -53.32 4.78 -5.68
N ALA A 638 -53.15 5.95 -6.30
CA ALA A 638 -53.90 6.81 -7.22
C ALA A 638 -52.90 7.87 -7.77
N GLU A 639 -53.24 8.48 -8.90
CA GLU A 639 -52.49 9.52 -9.62
C GLU A 639 -53.21 10.88 -9.49
N ALA A 640 -52.45 11.98 -9.39
CA ALA A 640 -52.85 13.37 -9.69
C ALA A 640 -51.58 14.26 -9.63
N ALA A 641 -51.33 15.31 -10.42
CA ALA A 641 -51.91 15.89 -11.63
C ALA A 641 -50.88 16.93 -12.16
N LYS A 642 -50.80 17.16 -13.49
CA LYS A 642 -50.23 18.39 -14.14
C LYS A 642 -51.29 19.51 -14.12
N PRO A 643 -51.04 20.83 -14.39
CA PRO A 643 -50.16 21.43 -15.43
C PRO A 643 -49.41 22.72 -14.92
N ALA A 644 -48.64 23.55 -15.64
CA ALA A 644 -48.71 24.09 -17.01
C ALA A 644 -47.37 24.78 -17.43
N GLU A 645 -47.23 25.01 -18.73
CA GLU A 645 -46.16 25.74 -19.45
C GLU A 645 -46.12 27.26 -19.18
N ALA A 646 -44.91 27.85 -19.22
CA ALA A 646 -44.68 29.24 -19.61
C ALA A 646 -43.29 29.41 -20.26
N THR A 647 -43.25 30.20 -21.33
CA THR A 647 -42.17 30.45 -22.31
C THR A 647 -41.12 31.49 -21.81
N PRO A 648 -40.07 31.85 -22.59
CA PRO A 648 -38.75 32.19 -22.08
C PRO A 648 -38.61 33.68 -21.69
N ALA A 649 -37.77 33.96 -20.69
CA ALA A 649 -37.37 35.32 -20.34
C ALA A 649 -35.87 35.52 -20.51
N ALA A 650 -35.53 36.67 -21.06
CA ALA A 650 -34.25 37.07 -21.61
C ALA A 650 -33.08 37.06 -20.62
N VAL A 651 -31.89 36.77 -21.17
CA VAL A 651 -30.59 37.06 -20.57
C VAL A 651 -30.48 38.58 -20.40
N ALA A 652 -30.41 39.03 -19.15
CA ALA A 652 -30.01 40.38 -18.82
C ALA A 652 -28.47 40.49 -18.92
N GLU A 653 -27.99 41.49 -19.64
CA GLU A 653 -26.58 41.90 -19.70
C GLU A 653 -26.02 42.31 -18.33
N PRO A 654 -24.69 42.28 -18.13
CA PRO A 654 -24.08 42.45 -16.83
C PRO A 654 -24.15 43.91 -16.36
N ALA A 655 -24.62 44.10 -15.12
CA ALA A 655 -24.54 45.39 -14.45
C ALA A 655 -23.09 45.69 -14.00
N LYS A 656 -22.69 46.94 -14.25
CA LYS A 656 -21.41 47.60 -13.93
C LYS A 656 -21.13 47.60 -12.40
N PRO A 657 -19.86 47.63 -11.94
CA PRO A 657 -19.54 47.44 -10.51
C PRO A 657 -19.86 48.69 -9.69
N ALA A 658 -20.55 48.50 -8.55
CA ALA A 658 -20.77 49.55 -7.56
C ALA A 658 -20.75 49.01 -6.12
N GLU A 659 -19.85 49.61 -5.33
CA GLU A 659 -19.82 49.82 -3.88
C GLU A 659 -19.95 48.64 -2.88
N ALA A 660 -19.01 48.66 -1.91
CA ALA A 660 -18.86 47.69 -0.84
C ALA A 660 -20.13 47.58 0.03
N ALA A 661 -20.78 46.41 -0.01
CA ALA A 661 -21.93 46.11 0.82
C ALA A 661 -21.50 45.37 2.10
N THR A 662 -21.54 46.08 3.22
CA THR A 662 -21.69 45.45 4.55
C THR A 662 -23.10 44.85 4.66
N GLY A 663 -23.24 43.60 5.12
CA GLY A 663 -24.57 42.97 5.19
C GLY A 663 -24.59 41.56 5.79
N SER A 664 -25.73 40.88 5.65
CA SER A 664 -25.91 39.47 6.03
C SER A 664 -26.27 38.62 4.81
N HIS A 665 -25.76 37.40 4.72
CA HIS A 665 -25.98 36.47 3.61
C HIS A 665 -26.60 35.15 4.09
N VAL A 666 -27.67 34.69 3.44
CA VAL A 666 -28.26 33.38 3.73
C VAL A 666 -27.58 32.33 2.87
N VAL A 667 -26.93 31.36 3.50
CA VAL A 667 -26.16 30.31 2.83
C VAL A 667 -27.07 29.50 1.90
N VAL A 668 -26.69 29.40 0.63
CA VAL A 668 -27.25 28.46 -0.34
C VAL A 668 -26.26 27.35 -0.66
N ALA A 669 -26.75 26.27 -1.28
CA ALA A 669 -25.89 25.14 -1.64
C ALA A 669 -24.79 25.59 -2.62
N GLY A 670 -23.53 25.29 -2.29
CA GLY A 670 -22.36 25.70 -3.07
C GLY A 670 -21.66 26.96 -2.57
N ASP A 671 -22.23 27.68 -1.59
CA ASP A 671 -21.56 28.83 -1.01
C ASP A 671 -20.28 28.43 -0.26
N THR A 672 -19.23 29.21 -0.50
CA THR A 672 -18.00 29.16 0.28
C THR A 672 -17.69 30.54 0.85
N PHE A 673 -17.02 30.62 2.00
CA PHE A 673 -16.56 31.93 2.51
C PHE A 673 -15.65 32.67 1.50
N TRP A 674 -14.97 31.93 0.62
CA TRP A 674 -14.11 32.49 -0.43
C TRP A 674 -14.92 33.19 -1.52
N ASP A 675 -15.97 32.54 -2.01
CA ASP A 675 -16.81 33.12 -3.07
C ASP A 675 -17.66 34.28 -2.52
N LEU A 676 -18.14 34.15 -1.28
CA LEU A 676 -18.80 35.25 -0.58
C LEU A 676 -17.85 36.42 -0.33
N ALA A 677 -16.56 36.18 -0.07
CA ALA A 677 -15.56 37.24 0.05
C ALA A 677 -15.19 37.88 -1.31
N LYS A 678 -15.15 37.11 -2.39
CA LYS A 678 -15.04 37.67 -3.76
C LYS A 678 -16.23 38.55 -4.08
N GLN A 679 -17.44 38.11 -3.72
CA GLN A 679 -18.67 38.86 -3.97
C GLN A 679 -18.76 40.13 -3.12
N ALA A 680 -18.45 40.05 -1.83
CA ALA A 680 -18.58 41.17 -0.90
C ALA A 680 -17.42 42.17 -0.95
N TYR A 681 -16.20 41.70 -1.23
CA TYR A 681 -14.98 42.51 -1.13
C TYR A 681 -14.15 42.58 -2.40
N GLY A 682 -14.56 41.89 -3.47
CA GLY A 682 -13.76 41.75 -4.70
C GLY A 682 -12.52 40.86 -4.55
N ASP A 683 -12.30 40.25 -3.38
CA ASP A 683 -11.09 39.50 -3.05
C ASP A 683 -11.43 38.29 -2.15
N GLY A 684 -11.25 37.09 -2.71
CA GLY A 684 -11.52 35.83 -2.00
C GLY A 684 -10.60 35.60 -0.81
N ALA A 685 -9.39 36.17 -0.79
CA ALA A 685 -8.45 36.04 0.31
C ALA A 685 -8.98 36.66 1.63
N LYS A 686 -9.97 37.56 1.53
CA LYS A 686 -10.65 38.19 2.67
C LYS A 686 -11.71 37.30 3.32
N TRP A 687 -11.84 36.04 2.92
CA TRP A 687 -12.75 35.05 3.53
C TRP A 687 -12.58 34.92 5.05
N ARG A 688 -11.37 35.18 5.57
CA ARG A 688 -11.09 35.16 7.01
C ARG A 688 -11.83 36.25 7.79
N LEU A 689 -12.21 37.36 7.15
CA LEU A 689 -13.05 38.39 7.77
C LEU A 689 -14.47 37.86 8.02
N ILE A 690 -15.06 37.22 7.00
CA ILE A 690 -16.39 36.60 7.11
C ILE A 690 -16.33 35.43 8.09
N SER A 691 -15.35 34.54 7.98
CA SER A 691 -15.19 33.44 8.93
C SER A 691 -14.93 33.92 10.36
N GLY A 692 -14.20 35.02 10.55
CA GLY A 692 -13.93 35.60 11.86
C GLY A 692 -15.16 36.23 12.53
N ALA A 693 -16.11 36.74 11.74
CA ALA A 693 -17.39 37.28 12.21
C ALA A 693 -18.45 36.19 12.50
N ASN A 694 -18.23 34.95 12.03
CA ASN A 694 -19.17 33.82 12.16
C ASN A 694 -18.45 32.57 12.69
N LYS A 695 -17.86 32.67 13.89
CA LYS A 695 -16.99 31.64 14.50
C LYS A 695 -17.70 30.32 14.79
N GLU A 696 -19.04 30.35 14.86
CA GLU A 696 -19.90 29.20 15.04
C GLU A 696 -19.95 28.28 13.80
N PHE A 697 -19.60 28.79 12.61
CA PHE A 697 -19.56 28.00 11.38
C PHE A 697 -18.14 27.64 10.98
N ARG A 698 -17.95 26.38 10.56
CA ARG A 698 -16.63 25.89 10.12
C ARG A 698 -16.35 26.34 8.68
N PRO A 699 -15.12 26.77 8.35
CA PRO A 699 -14.78 27.27 7.01
C PRO A 699 -15.09 26.35 5.83
N ARG A 700 -15.14 25.03 6.06
CA ARG A 700 -15.40 24.01 5.03
C ARG A 700 -16.83 23.45 5.08
N ARG A 701 -17.71 23.96 5.95
CA ARG A 701 -19.07 23.45 6.11
C ARG A 701 -20.03 24.56 6.54
N LEU A 702 -20.56 25.27 5.55
CA LEU A 702 -21.64 26.25 5.73
C LEU A 702 -23.00 25.54 5.67
N PRO A 703 -23.82 25.57 6.74
CA PRO A 703 -25.15 24.97 6.70
C PRO A 703 -26.07 25.78 5.79
N VAL A 704 -26.67 25.15 4.78
CA VAL A 704 -27.66 25.79 3.90
C VAL A 704 -28.82 26.33 4.75
N GLY A 705 -29.19 27.59 4.54
CA GLY A 705 -30.19 28.33 5.30
C GLY A 705 -29.66 29.10 6.51
N ALA A 706 -28.39 28.93 6.90
CA ALA A 706 -27.76 29.73 7.94
C ALA A 706 -27.54 31.18 7.47
N THR A 707 -27.63 32.15 8.38
CA THR A 707 -27.34 33.56 8.06
C THR A 707 -25.93 33.92 8.52
N LEU A 708 -25.08 34.35 7.58
CA LEU A 708 -23.72 34.82 7.83
C LEU A 708 -23.68 36.34 7.92
N THR A 709 -22.92 36.86 8.87
CA THR A 709 -22.54 38.28 8.96
C THR A 709 -21.36 38.55 8.03
N ILE A 710 -21.48 39.52 7.12
CA ILE A 710 -20.40 39.99 6.24
C ILE A 710 -19.91 41.34 6.78
N PRO A 711 -18.81 41.37 7.56
CA PRO A 711 -18.29 42.60 8.16
C PRO A 711 -17.69 43.55 7.10
N PRO A 712 -17.54 44.85 7.38
CA PRO A 712 -16.80 45.76 6.50
C PRO A 712 -15.35 45.32 6.31
N ALA A 713 -14.82 45.53 5.09
CA ALA A 713 -13.40 45.35 4.79
C ALA A 713 -12.60 46.60 5.23
N ASN A 714 -12.48 46.82 6.54
CA ASN A 714 -11.59 47.87 7.07
C ASN A 714 -10.12 47.54 6.84
#